data_AF-A0A524DTT5-F1
#
_entry.id   AF-A0A524DTT5-F1
#
_cell.length_a   1.000
_cell.length_b   1.000
_cell.length_c   1.000
_cell.angle_alpha   90.00
_cell.angle_beta   90.00
_cell.angle_gamma   90.00
#
_symmetry.space_group_name_H-M   'P 1'
#
loop_
_entity.id
_entity.type
_entity.pdbx_description
1 polymer ?
#
loop_
_entity_poly.entity_id
_entity_poly.type
_entity_poly.pdbx_seq_one_letter_code
_entity_poly.pdbx_strand_id
1 'polypeptide(L)'
;AEGSKRAIDLVRRHTLFESAEPQTRQKLVLPRDVSAQQTYADLAWNLQDHYGVNTTGEGVLIADLDTGIQWNHPDFYFADGTPVSWTDVNTNGVFTPAVDGVEYNGVAGIQSDELLRIIDVNNDGSFQTDIDWLWIDNGTASGTLDKSDTKFVAEDADGDTVLDLTEQLVPMLTPKTKYLVHKPSNVRCWERGVNLTSTTFKDTDGHGTSVAGILNGGQLGYHKYLGLAPMAELMAINIFGSDGLTVEEGLIWAKDHGADVILIEIGAWTYEYLDGTSNVEVMIDQLVAEGIPVIVPAGNLYGQKRHAELHVQQNTNAIAHFVAPSTAGTITKLYITVLANVSLNYALVDLFEPTATGTNHIILTTIGSGYKNWATLVTSNFTLDSFRSASARGTHMLAFYLSGTIMHDMAWLLNINNNVATNYQFYIADDQTGWGGGAEWQSGLSDSHTISWPSTADSAISVGAYSSRSIWTGLGLIAPYSSEGPRVDGSMKMSVAAPGDWDVVSSYSNDSTWPSWLTQGYNGLPVYSIHGGNLLFSGTSAAGPHVAAAAALMLQVNDRCGSLVKQIVEATAYNDTNVGSVPNSRWGYGKLNVCAAVEEAQNLPVVKSVSMLPEGPMYYETANVSARVVYADSVGIVYSNDSWSSNASVTTTHAGEWYNGSIPMHPYLTQVDWIIIATNSSGIAPLTVSGQYMVGDNLPPAVHNMQRNATTVYSGDMVEITVNVTEPAMASGISSVLLEYSTDNWTTYNQATMSLDSGLYTALLYAHVAGINMSYRVWTLDAAGNSVYSTSDSFVVQSSTTTTTTTTTSTTTTTTTSTTTTGTSTTTGTTTPTGTLPDISLYLAIGFAVVMVIAVILSVRKRRR
;
A
#
# COMPACT_ATOMS: atom_id res chain seq x y z
N ALA A 1 -22.30 11.14 21.00
CA ALA A 1 -21.84 11.01 19.61
C ALA A 1 -21.68 9.54 19.17
N GLU A 2 -20.69 8.81 19.67
CA GLU A 2 -20.18 7.52 19.14
C GLU A 2 -21.19 6.48 18.61
N GLY A 3 -22.35 6.35 19.25
CA GLY A 3 -23.42 5.47 18.77
C GLY A 3 -23.94 5.79 17.36
N SER A 4 -23.76 7.02 16.85
CA SER A 4 -24.20 7.41 15.51
C SER A 4 -23.28 6.91 14.40
N LYS A 5 -21.96 7.19 14.42
CA LYS A 5 -21.04 6.78 13.32
C LYS A 5 -21.15 5.27 13.03
N ARG A 6 -21.13 4.40 14.05
CA ARG A 6 -21.22 2.94 13.86
C ARG A 6 -22.62 2.45 13.42
N ALA A 7 -23.69 3.15 13.80
CA ALA A 7 -25.05 2.86 13.32
C ALA A 7 -25.23 3.34 11.87
N ILE A 8 -24.73 4.52 11.53
CA ILE A 8 -24.69 5.07 10.17
C ILE A 8 -23.89 4.13 9.26
N ASP A 9 -22.76 3.59 9.69
CA ASP A 9 -21.99 2.61 8.92
C ASP A 9 -22.67 1.25 8.74
N LEU A 10 -23.53 0.84 9.69
CA LEU A 10 -24.39 -0.34 9.52
C LEU A 10 -25.54 -0.06 8.54
N VAL A 11 -26.07 1.15 8.53
CA VAL A 11 -27.11 1.61 7.60
C VAL A 11 -26.56 1.82 6.18
N ARG A 12 -25.39 2.47 6.02
CA ARG A 12 -24.65 2.64 4.75
C ARG A 12 -24.38 1.32 4.03
N ARG A 13 -24.17 0.23 4.79
CA ARG A 13 -23.92 -1.12 4.27
C ARG A 13 -25.22 -1.94 4.06
N HIS A 14 -26.39 -1.36 4.32
CA HIS A 14 -27.68 -2.03 4.18
C HIS A 14 -28.24 -1.85 2.77
N THR A 15 -28.81 -2.90 2.18
CA THR A 15 -29.34 -2.90 0.79
C THR A 15 -30.65 -2.11 0.59
N LEU A 16 -30.96 -1.17 1.49
CA LEU A 16 -32.09 -0.24 1.43
C LEU A 16 -31.64 1.22 1.63
N PHE A 17 -30.34 1.47 1.72
CA PHE A 17 -29.76 2.80 1.81
C PHE A 17 -29.40 3.27 0.40
N GLU A 18 -30.15 4.26 -0.10
CA GLU A 18 -29.97 4.79 -1.46
C GLU A 18 -28.97 5.97 -1.47
N SER A 19 -29.00 6.81 -0.44
CA SER A 19 -28.03 7.87 -0.17
C SER A 19 -28.05 8.28 1.31
N ALA A 20 -27.04 9.02 1.76
CA ALA A 20 -27.19 9.95 2.88
C ALA A 20 -27.41 11.34 2.30
N GLU A 21 -28.41 12.07 2.81
CA GLU A 21 -28.51 13.51 2.57
C GLU A 21 -27.83 14.25 3.74
N PRO A 22 -26.84 15.12 3.49
CA PRO A 22 -26.20 15.89 4.55
C PRO A 22 -27.21 16.88 5.16
N GLN A 23 -27.44 16.76 6.47
CA GLN A 23 -28.44 17.57 7.20
C GLN A 23 -28.12 19.07 7.18
N THR A 24 -26.85 19.43 7.01
CA THR A 24 -26.34 20.79 6.79
C THR A 24 -25.27 20.74 5.69
N ARG A 25 -25.19 21.79 4.87
CA ARG A 25 -24.04 22.01 3.99
C ARG A 25 -23.01 22.84 4.73
N GLN A 26 -21.74 22.42 4.71
CA GLN A 26 -20.65 23.19 5.32
C GLN A 26 -20.48 24.54 4.60
N LYS A 27 -20.23 25.61 5.37
CA LYS A 27 -20.01 26.97 4.87
C LYS A 27 -18.59 27.06 4.28
N LEU A 28 -18.44 26.83 2.98
CA LEU A 28 -17.15 27.01 2.31
C LEU A 28 -16.85 28.51 2.17
N VAL A 29 -15.92 28.99 3.00
CA VAL A 29 -15.23 30.28 2.83
C VAL A 29 -13.77 29.97 2.47
N LEU A 30 -13.17 30.77 1.58
CA LEU A 30 -11.77 30.60 1.22
C LEU A 30 -10.87 30.80 2.46
N PRO A 31 -9.81 29.98 2.63
CA PRO A 31 -8.84 30.19 3.70
C PRO A 31 -8.14 31.53 3.46
N ARG A 32 -7.95 32.31 4.53
CA ARG A 32 -7.27 33.62 4.45
C ARG A 32 -5.73 33.47 4.52
N ASP A 33 -5.21 32.24 4.65
CA ASP A 33 -3.80 31.90 4.44
C ASP A 33 -3.47 31.48 2.99
N VAL A 34 -2.21 31.66 2.60
CA VAL A 34 -1.71 31.44 1.23
C VAL A 34 -1.27 30.01 0.93
N SER A 35 -0.96 29.20 1.94
CA SER A 35 -0.36 27.86 1.77
C SER A 35 -1.35 26.86 1.16
N ALA A 36 -2.59 26.85 1.67
CA ALA A 36 -3.72 26.10 1.11
C ALA A 36 -4.05 26.53 -0.33
N GLN A 37 -4.00 27.84 -0.63
CA GLN A 37 -4.28 28.38 -1.97
C GLN A 37 -3.19 27.98 -2.99
N GLN A 38 -1.92 27.97 -2.59
CA GLN A 38 -0.80 27.58 -3.48
C GLN A 38 -0.73 26.09 -3.76
N THR A 39 -1.31 25.28 -2.88
CA THR A 39 -1.44 23.84 -3.06
C THR A 39 -2.79 23.45 -3.65
N TYR A 40 -3.66 24.43 -3.93
CA TYR A 40 -5.03 24.26 -4.44
C TYR A 40 -5.95 23.41 -3.52
N ALA A 41 -5.66 23.37 -2.21
CA ALA A 41 -6.49 22.65 -1.24
C ALA A 41 -7.86 23.31 -1.03
N ASP A 42 -7.92 24.64 -1.14
CA ASP A 42 -9.16 25.43 -1.11
C ASP A 42 -10.12 25.07 -2.26
N LEU A 43 -9.58 24.76 -3.44
CA LEU A 43 -10.34 24.22 -4.57
C LEU A 43 -10.81 22.79 -4.28
N ALA A 44 -9.95 21.95 -3.70
CA ALA A 44 -10.31 20.57 -3.33
C ALA A 44 -11.49 20.50 -2.36
N TRP A 45 -11.63 21.45 -1.43
CA TRP A 45 -12.77 21.54 -0.51
C TRP A 45 -14.14 21.77 -1.19
N ASN A 46 -14.15 22.20 -2.45
CA ASN A 46 -15.37 22.34 -3.26
C ASN A 46 -15.74 21.05 -4.03
N LEU A 47 -14.82 20.08 -4.11
CA LEU A 47 -15.11 18.73 -4.62
C LEU A 47 -15.95 17.96 -3.60
N GLN A 48 -16.69 16.96 -4.06
CA GLN A 48 -17.53 16.12 -3.20
C GLN A 48 -17.17 14.64 -3.37
N ASP A 49 -17.20 13.90 -2.27
CA ASP A 49 -17.09 12.44 -2.28
C ASP A 49 -18.33 11.76 -2.89
N HIS A 50 -18.30 10.43 -3.03
CA HIS A 50 -19.44 9.67 -3.58
C HIS A 50 -20.67 9.59 -2.67
N TYR A 51 -20.66 10.25 -1.51
CA TYR A 51 -21.83 10.49 -0.67
C TYR A 51 -22.38 11.93 -0.80
N GLY A 52 -21.70 12.81 -1.54
CA GLY A 52 -22.06 14.22 -1.68
C GLY A 52 -21.62 15.11 -0.52
N VAL A 53 -20.64 14.66 0.28
CA VAL A 53 -20.00 15.44 1.34
C VAL A 53 -18.76 16.14 0.78
N ASN A 54 -18.51 17.38 1.21
CA ASN A 54 -17.38 18.18 0.73
C ASN A 54 -16.04 17.57 1.15
N THR A 55 -15.05 17.55 0.26
CA THR A 55 -13.77 16.87 0.47
C THR A 55 -12.86 17.67 1.39
N THR A 56 -12.91 17.38 2.68
CA THR A 56 -12.35 18.19 3.78
C THR A 56 -11.55 17.37 4.79
N GLY A 57 -11.40 16.06 4.54
CA GLY A 57 -10.77 15.07 5.41
C GLY A 57 -11.77 14.36 6.34
N GLU A 58 -13.08 14.59 6.19
CA GLU A 58 -14.08 14.08 7.13
C GLU A 58 -14.04 12.54 7.19
N GLY A 59 -13.82 12.03 8.40
CA GLY A 59 -13.84 10.58 8.68
C GLY A 59 -12.48 9.89 8.55
N VAL A 60 -11.44 10.58 8.09
CA VAL A 60 -10.08 10.06 7.97
C VAL A 60 -9.27 10.33 9.26
N LEU A 61 -8.49 9.34 9.70
CA LEU A 61 -7.60 9.44 10.86
C LEU A 61 -6.13 9.51 10.44
N ILE A 62 -5.52 10.68 10.65
CA ILE A 62 -4.09 10.91 10.39
C ILE A 62 -3.31 10.59 11.68
N ALA A 63 -2.35 9.67 11.59
CA ALA A 63 -1.33 9.48 12.63
C ALA A 63 -0.16 10.42 12.40
N ASP A 64 0.19 11.13 13.46
CA ASP A 64 1.24 12.15 13.48
C ASP A 64 2.31 11.70 14.48
N LEU A 65 3.45 11.22 13.97
CA LEU A 65 4.58 10.73 14.76
C LEU A 65 5.59 11.87 14.93
N ASP A 66 5.35 12.67 15.97
CA ASP A 66 6.06 13.92 16.28
C ASP A 66 6.31 14.03 17.81
N THR A 67 6.35 15.22 18.41
CA THR A 67 6.52 15.49 19.85
C THR A 67 5.24 15.25 20.67
N GLY A 68 4.12 14.92 20.00
CA GLY A 68 2.78 15.04 20.55
C GLY A 68 2.23 16.47 20.39
N ILE A 69 1.03 16.74 20.90
CA ILE A 69 0.33 18.02 20.65
C ILE A 69 -0.31 18.62 21.90
N GLN A 70 -0.42 19.95 21.92
CA GLN A 70 -1.30 20.68 22.85
C GLN A 70 -2.76 20.53 22.41
N TRP A 71 -3.32 19.32 22.60
CA TRP A 71 -4.64 18.89 22.11
C TRP A 71 -5.83 19.81 22.46
N ASN A 72 -5.69 20.64 23.50
CA ASN A 72 -6.72 21.57 23.97
C ASN A 72 -6.58 23.00 23.40
N HIS A 73 -5.71 23.21 22.41
CA HIS A 73 -5.70 24.44 21.61
C HIS A 73 -7.02 24.54 20.81
N PRO A 74 -7.69 25.71 20.75
CA PRO A 74 -8.94 25.91 20.03
C PRO A 74 -8.96 25.40 18.58
N ASP A 75 -7.85 25.49 17.84
CA ASP A 75 -7.71 24.96 16.48
C ASP A 75 -8.05 23.46 16.38
N PHE A 76 -7.81 22.70 17.46
CA PHE A 76 -8.02 21.26 17.53
C PHE A 76 -9.40 20.87 18.10
N TYR A 77 -10.42 21.67 17.85
CA TYR A 77 -11.83 21.31 18.03
C TYR A 77 -12.62 21.47 16.73
N PHE A 78 -13.65 20.64 16.53
CA PHE A 78 -14.65 20.87 15.48
C PHE A 78 -15.68 21.90 15.95
N ALA A 79 -16.24 22.69 15.02
CA ALA A 79 -17.43 23.50 15.26
C ALA A 79 -18.68 22.62 15.02
N ASP A 80 -18.96 21.72 15.98
CA ASP A 80 -19.95 20.63 15.84
C ASP A 80 -21.19 20.74 16.74
N GLY A 81 -21.31 21.81 17.52
CA GLY A 81 -22.51 22.14 18.27
C GLY A 81 -23.63 22.75 17.42
N THR A 82 -24.85 22.77 17.95
CA THR A 82 -25.97 23.53 17.36
C THR A 82 -25.68 25.04 17.48
N PRO A 83 -25.82 25.85 16.43
CA PRO A 83 -25.70 27.30 16.52
C PRO A 83 -26.66 27.90 17.56
N VAL A 84 -26.16 28.85 18.35
CA VAL A 84 -26.88 29.54 19.43
C VAL A 84 -26.74 31.05 19.29
N SER A 85 -27.83 31.78 19.52
CA SER A 85 -27.79 33.25 19.53
C SER A 85 -27.23 33.77 20.86
N TRP A 86 -26.36 34.76 20.78
CA TRP A 86 -25.88 35.51 21.95
C TRP A 86 -26.86 36.62 22.34
N THR A 87 -26.67 37.22 23.51
CA THR A 87 -27.51 38.29 24.06
C THR A 87 -26.63 39.47 24.48
N ASP A 88 -26.86 40.64 23.88
CA ASP A 88 -26.46 41.93 24.44
C ASP A 88 -27.26 42.18 25.72
N VAL A 89 -26.60 41.98 26.86
CA VAL A 89 -27.18 42.08 28.21
C VAL A 89 -27.28 43.54 28.64
N ASN A 90 -26.41 44.39 28.09
CA ASN A 90 -26.26 45.79 28.52
C ASN A 90 -27.00 46.80 27.62
N THR A 91 -27.52 46.35 26.48
CA THR A 91 -28.31 47.07 25.49
C THR A 91 -27.58 48.23 24.80
N ASN A 92 -26.27 48.08 24.55
CA ASN A 92 -25.46 49.07 23.85
C ASN A 92 -25.40 48.86 22.32
N GLY A 93 -25.80 47.68 21.82
CA GLY A 93 -25.80 47.33 20.41
C GLY A 93 -24.45 46.84 19.84
N VAL A 94 -23.47 46.48 20.68
CA VAL A 94 -22.16 45.93 20.28
C VAL A 94 -21.67 44.87 21.26
N PHE A 95 -21.00 43.83 20.77
CA PHE A 95 -20.51 42.77 21.65
C PHE A 95 -19.54 43.29 22.73
N THR A 96 -19.86 42.98 23.99
CA THR A 96 -19.15 43.46 25.19
C THR A 96 -18.64 42.27 26.02
N PRO A 97 -17.32 41.93 25.94
CA PRO A 97 -16.73 40.80 26.64
C PRO A 97 -16.97 40.81 28.16
N ALA A 98 -17.31 39.64 28.70
CA ALA A 98 -17.65 39.39 30.11
C ALA A 98 -18.82 40.23 30.65
N VAL A 99 -19.68 40.74 29.77
CA VAL A 99 -20.94 41.42 30.09
C VAL A 99 -22.11 40.77 29.35
N ASP A 100 -21.91 40.52 28.05
CA ASP A 100 -22.86 39.82 27.20
C ASP A 100 -22.65 38.29 27.27
N GLY A 101 -23.64 37.49 26.85
CA GLY A 101 -23.58 36.04 27.09
C GLY A 101 -24.53 35.19 26.24
N VAL A 102 -24.57 33.89 26.52
CA VAL A 102 -25.35 32.89 25.76
C VAL A 102 -26.09 31.93 26.71
N GLU A 103 -27.41 31.83 26.58
CA GLU A 103 -28.21 30.89 27.39
C GLU A 103 -27.92 29.45 26.92
N TYR A 104 -27.11 28.73 27.70
CA TYR A 104 -26.47 27.48 27.31
C TYR A 104 -26.78 26.33 28.27
N ASN A 105 -26.97 26.62 29.57
CA ASN A 105 -27.38 25.63 30.56
C ASN A 105 -28.91 25.41 30.61
N GLY A 106 -29.69 26.20 29.86
CA GLY A 106 -31.14 26.04 29.67
C GLY A 106 -31.99 26.60 30.80
N VAL A 107 -31.44 27.48 31.63
CA VAL A 107 -32.16 28.24 32.65
C VAL A 107 -32.29 29.69 32.19
N ALA A 108 -33.53 30.18 32.12
CA ALA A 108 -33.87 31.46 31.51
C ALA A 108 -33.07 32.67 32.06
N GLY A 109 -32.30 33.31 31.19
CA GLY A 109 -31.53 34.53 31.45
C GLY A 109 -30.08 34.29 31.87
N ILE A 110 -29.16 34.99 31.18
CA ILE A 110 -27.70 34.83 31.23
C ILE A 110 -27.15 34.80 32.67
N GLN A 111 -26.44 33.71 32.99
CA GLN A 111 -25.76 33.50 34.27
C GLN A 111 -24.27 33.88 34.22
N SER A 112 -23.61 33.92 35.37
CA SER A 112 -22.19 34.32 35.49
C SER A 112 -21.21 33.37 34.77
N ASP A 113 -21.59 32.09 34.67
CA ASP A 113 -20.92 31.01 33.94
C ASP A 113 -21.30 30.95 32.45
N GLU A 114 -22.21 31.83 32.01
CA GLU A 114 -22.70 31.97 30.63
C GLU A 114 -22.27 33.30 29.96
N LEU A 115 -21.52 34.14 30.69
CA LEU A 115 -20.92 35.37 30.17
C LEU A 115 -19.81 35.02 29.17
N LEU A 116 -19.92 35.56 27.96
CA LEU A 116 -18.97 35.35 26.86
C LEU A 116 -17.67 36.10 27.13
N ARG A 117 -16.61 35.34 27.32
CA ARG A 117 -15.24 35.83 27.51
C ARG A 117 -14.47 35.64 26.21
N ILE A 118 -13.53 36.55 25.94
CA ILE A 118 -12.63 36.44 24.79
C ILE A 118 -11.29 35.84 25.17
N ILE A 119 -10.66 35.19 24.20
CA ILE A 119 -9.22 35.06 24.08
C ILE A 119 -8.82 36.08 23.00
N ASP A 120 -8.42 37.27 23.43
CA ASP A 120 -7.83 38.31 22.58
C ASP A 120 -6.45 37.80 22.13
N VAL A 121 -6.37 37.25 20.92
CA VAL A 121 -5.15 36.66 20.36
C VAL A 121 -4.24 37.76 19.83
N ASN A 122 -4.81 38.78 19.19
CA ASN A 122 -4.06 39.84 18.52
C ASN A 122 -3.61 40.97 19.47
N ASN A 123 -4.17 41.04 20.68
CA ASN A 123 -3.94 42.01 21.75
C ASN A 123 -4.25 43.46 21.32
N ASP A 124 -5.36 43.69 20.62
CA ASP A 124 -5.89 45.04 20.31
C ASP A 124 -7.02 45.51 21.25
N GLY A 125 -7.59 44.61 22.05
CA GLY A 125 -8.67 44.91 23.02
C GLY A 125 -10.08 44.89 22.43
N SER A 126 -10.25 44.41 21.20
CA SER A 126 -11.55 44.12 20.58
C SER A 126 -11.77 42.61 20.40
N PHE A 127 -12.75 42.21 19.60
CA PHE A 127 -12.99 40.81 19.22
C PHE A 127 -13.18 40.73 17.71
N GLN A 128 -12.29 39.99 17.04
CA GLN A 128 -12.35 39.73 15.59
C GLN A 128 -12.74 38.27 15.35
N THR A 129 -13.85 38.04 14.65
CA THR A 129 -14.48 36.72 14.49
C THR A 129 -13.60 35.67 13.79
N ASP A 130 -12.60 36.10 13.00
CA ASP A 130 -11.69 35.22 12.26
C ASP A 130 -10.34 34.97 12.95
N ILE A 131 -10.04 35.60 14.10
CA ILE A 131 -8.74 35.50 14.80
C ILE A 131 -8.87 35.17 16.30
N ASP A 132 -9.88 35.72 16.96
CA ASP A 132 -10.05 35.63 18.41
C ASP A 132 -11.07 34.54 18.77
N TRP A 133 -11.01 34.05 20.02
CA TRP A 133 -11.85 32.92 20.45
C TRP A 133 -12.85 33.32 21.53
N LEU A 134 -14.07 32.80 21.47
CA LEU A 134 -15.07 32.95 22.53
C LEU A 134 -15.10 31.72 23.44
N TRP A 135 -15.35 31.95 24.73
CA TRP A 135 -15.58 30.88 25.71
C TRP A 135 -16.53 31.35 26.82
N ILE A 136 -17.13 30.40 27.54
CA ILE A 136 -17.90 30.65 28.76
C ILE A 136 -17.32 29.85 29.93
N ASP A 137 -17.48 30.38 31.15
CA ASP A 137 -16.82 29.96 32.39
C ASP A 137 -17.57 28.82 33.09
N ASN A 138 -17.86 27.75 32.32
CA ASN A 138 -18.72 26.64 32.71
C ASN A 138 -17.96 25.33 33.03
N GLY A 139 -16.62 25.37 33.05
CA GLY A 139 -15.72 24.28 33.36
C GLY A 139 -15.51 24.03 34.85
N THR A 140 -14.27 23.70 35.24
CA THR A 140 -13.91 23.29 36.60
C THR A 140 -13.11 24.34 37.39
N ALA A 141 -12.51 25.31 36.71
CA ALA A 141 -11.57 26.29 37.28
C ALA A 141 -12.10 27.74 37.21
N SER A 142 -13.28 27.99 37.79
CA SER A 142 -14.01 29.27 37.72
C SER A 142 -13.13 30.54 37.72
N GLY A 143 -13.31 31.36 36.69
CA GLY A 143 -12.57 32.58 36.42
C GLY A 143 -11.28 32.38 35.61
N THR A 144 -10.97 31.16 35.15
CA THR A 144 -9.78 30.85 34.35
C THR A 144 -10.08 29.75 33.34
N LEU A 145 -9.80 30.02 32.06
CA LEU A 145 -10.02 29.07 30.97
C LEU A 145 -9.32 27.72 31.22
N ASP A 146 -10.11 26.65 31.21
CA ASP A 146 -9.68 25.27 31.28
C ASP A 146 -10.21 24.42 30.10
N LYS A 147 -9.81 23.15 30.11
CA LYS A 147 -10.06 22.13 29.09
C LYS A 147 -11.50 21.59 29.05
N SER A 148 -12.35 22.01 29.99
CA SER A 148 -13.77 21.67 30.10
C SER A 148 -14.72 22.83 29.79
N ASP A 149 -14.22 24.07 29.75
CA ASP A 149 -15.02 25.22 29.29
C ASP A 149 -15.43 25.08 27.83
N THR A 150 -16.68 25.44 27.54
CA THR A 150 -17.20 25.50 26.17
C THR A 150 -16.57 26.68 25.43
N LYS A 151 -16.03 26.41 24.23
CA LYS A 151 -15.46 27.40 23.30
C LYS A 151 -16.40 27.57 22.10
N PHE A 152 -16.34 28.71 21.43
CA PHE A 152 -17.21 29.02 20.29
C PHE A 152 -16.44 29.77 19.18
N VAL A 153 -16.86 29.53 17.94
CA VAL A 153 -16.61 30.41 16.79
C VAL A 153 -17.88 31.17 16.42
N ALA A 154 -17.76 32.32 15.77
CA ALA A 154 -18.89 33.15 15.33
C ALA A 154 -19.21 32.94 13.84
N GLU A 155 -20.49 32.84 13.50
CA GLU A 155 -20.97 32.83 12.10
C GLU A 155 -20.90 34.24 11.47
N ASP A 156 -19.69 34.70 11.15
CA ASP A 156 -19.41 35.93 10.36
C ASP A 156 -20.24 35.88 9.05
N ALA A 157 -21.36 36.60 9.03
CA ALA A 157 -22.44 36.40 8.08
C ALA A 157 -22.37 37.34 6.87
N ASP A 158 -21.79 38.52 7.05
CA ASP A 158 -21.58 39.49 5.97
C ASP A 158 -20.10 39.67 5.55
N GLY A 159 -19.15 39.19 6.38
CA GLY A 159 -17.73 39.15 6.09
C GLY A 159 -16.91 40.29 6.72
N ASP A 160 -17.50 41.15 7.57
CA ASP A 160 -16.83 42.35 8.10
C ASP A 160 -15.90 42.10 9.31
N THR A 161 -15.91 40.89 9.87
CA THR A 161 -15.15 40.40 11.05
C THR A 161 -15.58 40.89 12.44
N VAL A 162 -16.68 41.62 12.57
CA VAL A 162 -17.26 42.04 13.86
C VAL A 162 -18.39 41.07 14.26
N LEU A 163 -18.51 40.74 15.55
CA LEU A 163 -19.65 39.93 16.03
C LEU A 163 -20.92 40.78 16.12
N ASP A 164 -21.87 40.53 15.21
CA ASP A 164 -23.09 41.32 15.10
C ASP A 164 -24.32 40.65 15.75
N LEU A 165 -25.35 41.44 16.07
CA LEU A 165 -26.54 40.97 16.81
C LEU A 165 -27.41 39.95 16.06
N THR A 166 -27.22 39.81 14.74
CA THR A 166 -27.92 38.80 13.93
C THR A 166 -27.18 37.48 13.81
N GLU A 167 -25.95 37.40 14.30
CA GLU A 167 -25.06 36.24 14.12
C GLU A 167 -25.23 35.20 15.22
N GLN A 168 -24.81 33.97 14.91
CA GLN A 168 -24.88 32.84 15.84
C GLN A 168 -23.47 32.36 16.21
N LEU A 169 -23.34 31.86 17.43
CA LEU A 169 -22.13 31.23 17.93
C LEU A 169 -22.27 29.72 17.78
N VAL A 170 -21.24 29.05 17.27
CA VAL A 170 -21.22 27.59 17.11
C VAL A 170 -20.34 26.97 18.20
N PRO A 171 -20.93 26.18 19.13
CA PRO A 171 -20.16 25.52 20.17
C PRO A 171 -19.15 24.53 19.60
N MET A 172 -17.95 24.53 20.15
CA MET A 172 -16.83 23.67 19.77
C MET A 172 -16.74 22.49 20.76
N LEU A 173 -17.38 21.37 20.45
CA LEU A 173 -17.65 20.31 21.44
C LEU A 173 -16.69 19.13 21.33
N THR A 174 -16.35 18.72 20.11
CA THR A 174 -15.53 17.53 19.86
C THR A 174 -14.09 17.90 19.49
N PRO A 175 -13.07 17.53 20.30
CA PRO A 175 -11.67 17.63 19.89
C PRO A 175 -11.36 16.86 18.60
N LYS A 176 -10.51 17.41 17.72
CA LYS A 176 -10.01 16.71 16.54
C LYS A 176 -9.03 15.61 16.92
N THR A 177 -8.26 15.84 17.99
CA THR A 177 -7.44 14.83 18.67
C THR A 177 -8.30 13.66 19.12
N LYS A 178 -8.24 12.54 18.41
CA LYS A 178 -8.88 11.27 18.77
C LYS A 178 -8.00 10.49 19.74
N TYR A 179 -6.69 10.48 19.50
CA TYR A 179 -5.68 9.79 20.31
C TYR A 179 -4.48 10.69 20.61
N LEU A 180 -3.93 10.53 21.82
CA LEU A 180 -2.69 11.15 22.28
C LEU A 180 -1.86 10.09 23.01
N VAL A 181 -0.66 9.77 22.50
CA VAL A 181 0.08 8.53 22.83
C VAL A 181 1.52 8.81 23.25
N HIS A 182 1.93 8.35 24.44
CA HIS A 182 3.24 8.62 25.04
C HIS A 182 3.76 7.39 25.82
N LYS A 183 5.06 7.29 26.08
CA LYS A 183 5.70 6.14 26.76
C LYS A 183 6.69 6.55 27.88
N PRO A 184 6.25 7.18 29.00
CA PRO A 184 7.15 7.51 30.12
C PRO A 184 7.76 6.30 30.86
N SER A 185 7.21 5.10 30.67
CA SER A 185 7.75 3.82 31.18
C SER A 185 7.09 2.63 30.49
N ASN A 186 5.79 2.77 30.21
CA ASN A 186 4.97 1.91 29.36
C ASN A 186 4.13 2.84 28.48
N VAL A 187 3.65 2.36 27.33
CA VAL A 187 2.77 3.12 26.45
C VAL A 187 1.48 3.48 27.20
N ARG A 188 1.07 4.74 27.09
CA ARG A 188 -0.17 5.31 27.60
C ARG A 188 -0.89 5.95 26.43
N CYS A 189 -2.20 5.73 26.36
CA CYS A 189 -3.08 6.39 25.41
C CYS A 189 -4.13 7.20 26.17
N TRP A 190 -4.40 8.39 25.65
CA TRP A 190 -5.51 9.24 26.02
C TRP A 190 -6.45 9.35 24.82
N GLU A 191 -7.62 8.73 24.91
CA GLU A 191 -8.64 8.64 23.86
C GLU A 191 -9.77 9.63 24.13
N ARG A 192 -10.21 10.32 23.08
CA ARG A 192 -11.33 11.27 23.10
C ARG A 192 -12.62 10.58 23.51
N GLY A 193 -13.42 11.21 24.38
CA GLY A 193 -14.63 10.62 24.93
C GLY A 193 -14.39 9.62 26.07
N VAL A 194 -13.20 9.05 26.19
CA VAL A 194 -12.83 8.08 27.25
C VAL A 194 -12.04 8.75 28.38
N ASN A 195 -10.89 9.34 28.07
CA ASN A 195 -9.98 9.90 29.08
C ASN A 195 -9.10 11.07 28.60
N LEU A 196 -9.26 11.60 27.37
CA LEU A 196 -8.43 12.70 26.84
C LEU A 196 -8.34 13.92 27.79
N THR A 197 -9.47 14.36 28.33
CA THR A 197 -9.53 15.47 29.30
C THR A 197 -8.80 15.19 30.61
N SER A 198 -8.44 13.94 30.92
CA SER A 198 -7.67 13.57 32.11
C SER A 198 -6.15 13.60 31.90
N THR A 199 -5.65 13.95 30.70
CA THR A 199 -4.20 13.99 30.45
C THR A 199 -3.50 15.10 31.24
N THR A 200 -2.21 14.86 31.48
CA THR A 200 -1.23 15.82 32.02
C THR A 200 -0.03 15.98 31.09
N PHE A 201 -0.12 15.50 29.84
CA PHE A 201 0.90 15.76 28.83
C PHE A 201 0.94 17.25 28.45
N LYS A 202 2.11 17.70 27.99
CA LYS A 202 2.44 19.06 27.60
C LYS A 202 3.40 18.98 26.41
N ASP A 203 3.05 19.56 25.27
CA ASP A 203 3.96 19.66 24.12
C ASP A 203 4.96 20.79 24.37
N THR A 204 5.96 20.51 25.22
CA THR A 204 6.98 21.49 25.63
C THR A 204 8.01 21.79 24.53
N ASP A 205 7.99 21.03 23.44
CA ASP A 205 8.78 21.32 22.25
C ASP A 205 7.98 22.22 21.30
N GLY A 206 6.72 21.86 21.00
CA GLY A 206 5.80 22.65 20.17
C GLY A 206 5.81 22.28 18.69
N HIS A 207 6.72 21.40 18.25
CA HIS A 207 6.83 20.95 16.87
C HIS A 207 5.55 20.26 16.38
N GLY A 208 5.08 19.20 17.06
CA GLY A 208 3.84 18.50 16.72
C GLY A 208 2.61 19.40 16.75
N THR A 209 2.50 20.33 17.72
CA THR A 209 1.42 21.34 17.70
C THR A 209 1.44 22.20 16.43
N SER A 210 2.64 22.53 15.93
CA SER A 210 2.83 23.32 14.71
C SER A 210 2.59 22.50 13.43
N VAL A 211 2.86 21.20 13.44
CA VAL A 211 2.55 20.28 12.33
C VAL A 211 1.05 20.03 12.25
N ALA A 212 0.41 19.73 13.39
CA ALA A 212 -1.03 19.52 13.51
C ALA A 212 -1.87 20.73 13.04
N GLY A 213 -1.41 21.96 13.31
CA GLY A 213 -2.07 23.16 12.81
C GLY A 213 -2.14 23.22 11.27
N ILE A 214 -1.11 22.75 10.57
CA ILE A 214 -1.07 22.67 9.10
C ILE A 214 -1.90 21.48 8.60
N LEU A 215 -1.94 20.36 9.34
CA LEU A 215 -2.81 19.22 9.02
C LEU A 215 -4.29 19.60 9.06
N ASN A 216 -4.78 20.06 10.22
CA ASN A 216 -6.21 20.25 10.44
C ASN A 216 -6.57 21.38 11.42
N GLY A 217 -5.73 22.41 11.60
CA GLY A 217 -6.06 23.55 12.46
C GLY A 217 -7.27 24.36 11.99
N GLY A 218 -7.84 25.17 12.90
CA GLY A 218 -8.96 26.08 12.67
C GLY A 218 -10.28 25.45 12.22
N GLN A 219 -11.34 26.26 12.04
CA GLN A 219 -12.68 25.79 11.71
C GLN A 219 -13.11 26.34 10.35
N LEU A 220 -13.28 25.45 9.37
CA LEU A 220 -13.61 25.78 7.98
C LEU A 220 -14.90 26.60 7.88
N GLY A 221 -14.81 27.80 7.33
CA GLY A 221 -15.92 28.76 7.21
C GLY A 221 -15.99 29.82 8.31
N TYR A 222 -15.09 29.76 9.30
CA TYR A 222 -15.06 30.62 10.48
C TYR A 222 -13.69 31.27 10.69
N HIS A 223 -12.66 30.47 10.95
CA HIS A 223 -11.34 30.98 11.36
C HIS A 223 -10.42 31.27 10.17
N LYS A 224 -9.53 32.26 10.32
CA LYS A 224 -8.63 32.79 9.28
C LYS A 224 -7.56 31.80 8.83
N TYR A 225 -6.92 31.17 9.80
CA TYR A 225 -5.88 30.17 9.61
C TYR A 225 -6.52 28.78 9.70
N LEU A 226 -6.29 27.95 8.68
CA LEU A 226 -6.92 26.64 8.49
C LEU A 226 -5.87 25.64 8.00
N GLY A 227 -5.85 24.44 8.59
CA GLY A 227 -5.11 23.30 8.06
C GLY A 227 -5.78 22.74 6.79
N LEU A 228 -5.03 21.97 6.00
CA LEU A 228 -5.46 21.53 4.67
C LEU A 228 -6.56 20.45 4.68
N ALA A 229 -6.69 19.68 5.76
CA ALA A 229 -7.73 18.68 5.97
C ALA A 229 -8.52 19.00 7.27
N PRO A 230 -9.25 20.13 7.33
CA PRO A 230 -9.76 20.70 8.58
C PRO A 230 -10.85 19.85 9.28
N MET A 231 -11.40 18.84 8.60
CA MET A 231 -12.38 17.89 9.16
C MET A 231 -11.77 16.50 9.48
N ALA A 232 -10.46 16.30 9.28
CA ALA A 232 -9.76 15.07 9.65
C ALA A 232 -9.58 14.93 11.17
N GLU A 233 -9.46 13.68 11.64
CA GLU A 233 -9.18 13.34 13.03
C GLU A 233 -7.67 13.08 13.23
N LEU A 234 -7.10 13.44 14.40
CA LEU A 234 -5.68 13.23 14.71
C LEU A 234 -5.42 12.08 15.69
N MET A 235 -4.34 11.37 15.44
CA MET A 235 -3.68 10.43 16.34
C MET A 235 -2.25 10.92 16.58
N ALA A 236 -2.06 11.73 17.62
CA ALA A 236 -0.75 12.27 17.96
C ALA A 236 0.07 11.25 18.78
N ILE A 237 1.22 10.83 18.26
CA ILE A 237 2.10 9.85 18.87
C ILE A 237 3.45 10.51 19.15
N ASN A 238 3.79 10.68 20.43
CA ASN A 238 5.11 11.18 20.79
C ASN A 238 6.19 10.13 20.52
N ILE A 239 7.13 10.43 19.62
CA ILE A 239 8.35 9.66 19.37
C ILE A 239 9.64 10.38 19.85
N PHE A 240 9.49 11.56 20.48
CA PHE A 240 10.60 12.37 20.98
C PHE A 240 10.78 12.26 22.51
N GLY A 241 11.94 12.72 22.99
CA GLY A 241 12.25 12.79 24.42
C GLY A 241 12.54 11.43 25.06
N SER A 242 12.65 11.43 26.39
CA SER A 242 12.89 10.20 27.18
C SER A 242 11.61 9.39 27.46
N ASP A 243 10.45 9.95 27.10
CA ASP A 243 9.12 9.36 27.20
C ASP A 243 8.43 9.16 25.84
N GLY A 244 9.19 9.19 24.74
CA GLY A 244 8.74 8.84 23.40
C GLY A 244 8.65 7.33 23.16
N LEU A 245 7.85 6.95 22.16
CA LEU A 245 7.89 5.64 21.51
C LEU A 245 9.09 5.58 20.55
N THR A 246 9.60 4.39 20.19
CA THR A 246 10.44 4.30 18.98
C THR A 246 9.58 4.48 17.73
N VAL A 247 10.19 4.81 16.59
CA VAL A 247 9.44 4.94 15.32
C VAL A 247 8.76 3.62 14.95
N GLU A 248 9.40 2.46 15.17
CA GLU A 248 8.76 1.15 14.98
C GLU A 248 7.54 0.95 15.88
N GLU A 249 7.63 1.34 17.16
CA GLU A 249 6.49 1.26 18.09
C GLU A 249 5.35 2.20 17.68
N GLY A 250 5.67 3.41 17.23
CA GLY A 250 4.69 4.37 16.73
C GLY A 250 3.98 3.88 15.46
N LEU A 251 4.73 3.32 14.50
CA LEU A 251 4.16 2.74 13.27
C LEU A 251 3.26 1.53 13.56
N ILE A 252 3.65 0.65 14.47
CA ILE A 252 2.81 -0.48 14.92
C ILE A 252 1.56 0.05 15.62
N TRP A 253 1.70 1.05 16.50
CA TRP A 253 0.56 1.63 17.22
C TRP A 253 -0.45 2.27 16.25
N ALA A 254 0.03 3.06 15.29
CA ALA A 254 -0.79 3.70 14.27
C ALA A 254 -1.61 2.68 13.46
N LYS A 255 -0.92 1.64 12.97
CA LYS A 255 -1.52 0.53 12.22
C LYS A 255 -2.60 -0.21 13.02
N ASP A 256 -2.31 -0.56 14.28
CA ASP A 256 -3.21 -1.36 15.12
C ASP A 256 -4.43 -0.56 15.64
N HIS A 257 -4.35 0.77 15.66
CA HIS A 257 -5.45 1.66 16.07
C HIS A 257 -6.17 2.33 14.89
N GLY A 258 -5.87 1.89 13.66
CA GLY A 258 -6.61 2.25 12.45
C GLY A 258 -6.30 3.66 11.94
N ALA A 259 -5.03 4.04 11.86
CA ALA A 259 -4.59 5.19 11.08
C ALA A 259 -4.79 4.93 9.57
N ASP A 260 -5.40 5.89 8.89
CA ASP A 260 -5.61 5.87 7.44
C ASP A 260 -4.44 6.54 6.69
N VAL A 261 -3.78 7.52 7.32
CA VAL A 261 -2.57 8.21 6.84
C VAL A 261 -1.54 8.22 7.96
N ILE A 262 -0.25 8.10 7.64
CA ILE A 262 0.85 8.30 8.60
C ILE A 262 1.76 9.43 8.10
N LEU A 263 2.03 10.39 8.99
CA LEU A 263 3.10 11.37 8.87
C LEU A 263 4.19 11.03 9.90
N ILE A 264 5.47 11.12 9.51
CA ILE A 264 6.61 10.89 10.41
C ILE A 264 7.50 12.12 10.43
N GLU A 265 7.47 12.87 11.52
CA GLU A 265 8.18 14.15 11.69
C GLU A 265 9.52 13.98 12.41
N ILE A 266 10.34 13.03 11.94
CA ILE A 266 11.71 12.85 12.40
C ILE A 266 12.65 12.56 11.23
N GLY A 267 13.88 13.05 11.33
CA GLY A 267 14.92 12.81 10.33
C GLY A 267 16.28 12.50 10.95
N ALA A 268 17.01 11.54 10.38
CA ALA A 268 18.37 11.20 10.78
C ALA A 268 19.28 10.96 9.57
N TRP A 269 20.55 11.33 9.69
CA TRP A 269 21.58 11.17 8.66
C TRP A 269 22.86 10.46 9.15
N THR A 270 22.85 9.98 10.39
CA THR A 270 23.94 9.19 10.98
C THR A 270 23.42 7.88 11.55
N TYR A 271 24.23 6.83 11.44
CA TYR A 271 23.97 5.45 11.88
C TYR A 271 22.84 4.70 11.15
N GLU A 272 22.33 5.25 10.05
CA GLU A 272 21.41 4.57 9.14
C GLU A 272 22.02 4.43 7.74
N TYR A 273 21.60 3.41 6.98
CA TYR A 273 22.19 3.08 5.68
C TYR A 273 21.76 4.01 4.54
N LEU A 274 20.71 4.81 4.73
CA LEU A 274 20.19 5.78 3.75
C LEU A 274 19.90 5.16 2.36
N ASP A 275 19.50 3.89 2.31
CA ASP A 275 19.30 3.09 1.09
C ASP A 275 17.96 2.33 1.01
N GLY A 276 17.02 2.58 1.94
CA GLY A 276 15.72 1.90 1.98
C GLY A 276 15.76 0.51 2.61
N THR A 277 16.60 0.27 3.63
CA THR A 277 16.79 -1.09 4.20
C THR A 277 16.75 -1.21 5.72
N SER A 278 16.65 -0.11 6.47
CA SER A 278 16.40 -0.19 7.92
C SER A 278 15.02 -0.80 8.20
N ASN A 279 14.82 -1.28 9.44
CA ASN A 279 13.54 -1.87 9.84
C ASN A 279 12.37 -0.89 9.64
N VAL A 280 12.56 0.39 9.98
CA VAL A 280 11.56 1.45 9.78
C VAL A 280 11.23 1.63 8.29
N GLU A 281 12.24 1.70 7.42
CA GLU A 281 12.01 1.86 5.97
C GLU A 281 11.21 0.68 5.39
N VAL A 282 11.57 -0.55 5.76
CA VAL A 282 10.85 -1.77 5.32
C VAL A 282 9.43 -1.85 5.92
N MET A 283 9.22 -1.36 7.14
CA MET A 283 7.88 -1.25 7.75
C MET A 283 7.02 -0.21 7.02
N ILE A 284 7.61 0.91 6.60
CA ILE A 284 6.92 1.93 5.78
C ILE A 284 6.52 1.33 4.43
N ASP A 285 7.42 0.62 3.76
CA ASP A 285 7.13 -0.06 2.49
C ASP A 285 5.98 -1.06 2.62
N GLN A 286 5.92 -1.83 3.72
CA GLN A 286 4.80 -2.72 3.98
C GLN A 286 3.50 -1.97 4.33
N LEU A 287 3.55 -0.86 5.07
CA LEU A 287 2.37 -0.05 5.39
C LEU A 287 1.71 0.53 4.13
N VAL A 288 2.50 1.09 3.22
CA VAL A 288 1.99 1.59 1.93
C VAL A 288 1.42 0.46 1.09
N ALA A 289 2.08 -0.72 1.06
CA ALA A 289 1.55 -1.90 0.37
C ALA A 289 0.25 -2.46 0.98
N GLU A 290 0.04 -2.31 2.29
CA GLU A 290 -1.21 -2.63 2.99
C GLU A 290 -2.30 -1.55 2.85
N GLY A 291 -1.98 -0.41 2.22
CA GLY A 291 -2.92 0.66 1.89
C GLY A 291 -2.85 1.90 2.77
N ILE A 292 -1.87 2.02 3.67
CA ILE A 292 -1.68 3.19 4.55
C ILE A 292 -0.55 4.05 3.97
N PRO A 293 -0.83 5.17 3.27
CA PRO A 293 0.20 6.07 2.78
C PRO A 293 1.04 6.66 3.92
N VAL A 294 2.36 6.68 3.71
CA VAL A 294 3.33 7.25 4.65
C VAL A 294 4.05 8.44 4.01
N ILE A 295 3.96 9.58 4.68
CA ILE A 295 4.60 10.84 4.28
C ILE A 295 5.79 11.08 5.21
N VAL A 296 6.94 11.45 4.64
CA VAL A 296 8.15 11.75 5.43
C VAL A 296 8.89 12.95 4.84
N PRO A 297 9.08 14.05 5.60
CA PRO A 297 9.95 15.17 5.23
C PRO A 297 11.34 14.71 4.77
N ALA A 298 11.92 15.42 3.79
CA ALA A 298 13.24 15.06 3.25
C ALA A 298 14.42 15.42 4.16
N GLY A 299 14.22 16.31 5.14
CA GLY A 299 15.25 16.85 6.02
C GLY A 299 15.74 18.24 5.62
N ASN A 300 16.49 18.88 6.52
CA ASN A 300 16.93 20.28 6.37
C ASN A 300 18.46 20.40 6.26
N LEU A 301 19.14 19.48 5.55
CA LEU A 301 20.61 19.38 5.52
C LEU A 301 21.30 20.13 4.37
N TYR A 302 20.54 20.69 3.42
CA TYR A 302 21.15 21.43 2.31
C TYR A 302 21.90 22.66 2.82
N GLY A 303 23.14 22.85 2.35
CA GLY A 303 24.01 23.96 2.72
C GLY A 303 24.61 23.86 4.14
N GLN A 304 24.23 22.86 4.93
CA GLN A 304 24.62 22.75 6.34
C GLN A 304 26.01 22.13 6.55
N LYS A 305 26.70 21.71 5.48
CA LYS A 305 28.04 21.08 5.50
C LYS A 305 28.14 19.81 6.38
N ARG A 306 27.00 19.20 6.73
CA ARG A 306 26.91 17.93 7.46
C ARG A 306 27.21 16.71 6.58
N HIS A 307 27.21 16.88 5.26
CA HIS A 307 27.55 15.87 4.27
C HIS A 307 28.78 16.23 3.42
N ALA A 308 29.56 15.22 3.03
CA ALA A 308 30.67 15.33 2.08
C ALA A 308 30.83 14.05 1.24
N GLU A 309 31.07 14.19 -0.06
CA GLU A 309 31.27 13.12 -1.04
C GLU A 309 32.74 13.07 -1.48
N LEU A 310 33.37 11.88 -1.46
CA LEU A 310 34.72 11.67 -1.99
C LEU A 310 34.75 10.51 -3.01
N HIS A 311 35.06 10.84 -4.27
CA HIS A 311 35.36 9.85 -5.32
C HIS A 311 36.82 9.38 -5.18
N VAL A 312 37.02 8.12 -4.77
CA VAL A 312 38.35 7.57 -4.44
C VAL A 312 38.77 6.54 -5.49
N GLN A 313 40.04 6.61 -5.91
CA GLN A 313 40.64 5.70 -6.89
C GLN A 313 41.31 4.50 -6.21
N GLN A 314 41.54 3.43 -6.97
CA GLN A 314 42.17 2.22 -6.43
C GLN A 314 43.57 2.53 -5.87
N ASN A 315 43.89 1.97 -4.70
CA ASN A 315 45.14 2.21 -3.95
C ASN A 315 45.36 3.68 -3.52
N THR A 316 44.28 4.46 -3.38
CA THR A 316 44.30 5.79 -2.74
C THR A 316 43.40 5.78 -1.49
N ASN A 317 43.64 6.74 -0.58
CA ASN A 317 42.88 6.87 0.65
C ASN A 317 41.72 7.86 0.48
N ALA A 318 40.59 7.60 1.15
CA ALA A 318 39.61 8.65 1.43
C ALA A 318 40.14 9.48 2.61
N ILE A 319 40.25 10.80 2.43
CA ILE A 319 40.74 11.72 3.45
C ILE A 319 39.73 12.86 3.59
N ALA A 320 38.98 12.85 4.68
CA ALA A 320 37.95 13.83 4.99
C ALA A 320 38.33 14.65 6.23
N HIS A 321 38.23 15.98 6.14
CA HIS A 321 38.52 16.91 7.23
C HIS A 321 37.22 17.45 7.81
N PHE A 322 37.13 17.58 9.14
CA PHE A 322 36.00 18.19 9.84
C PHE A 322 36.46 19.06 11.02
N VAL A 323 35.61 19.96 11.50
CA VAL A 323 35.84 20.75 12.72
C VAL A 323 34.72 20.50 13.72
N ALA A 324 35.00 20.74 15.01
CA ALA A 324 34.00 20.78 16.07
C ALA A 324 34.16 22.14 16.80
N PRO A 325 33.71 23.25 16.18
CA PRO A 325 34.16 24.59 16.51
C PRO A 325 33.67 25.06 17.88
N SER A 326 34.52 25.80 18.58
CA SER A 326 34.25 26.36 19.92
C SER A 326 33.10 27.38 19.95
N THR A 327 32.72 27.92 18.80
CA THR A 327 31.60 28.84 18.62
C THR A 327 30.22 28.19 18.67
N ALA A 328 30.13 26.86 18.58
CA ALA A 328 28.87 26.12 18.47
C ALA A 328 28.35 25.53 19.81
N GLY A 329 28.84 26.03 20.95
CA GLY A 329 28.52 25.46 22.27
C GLY A 329 29.45 24.29 22.64
N THR A 330 29.21 23.67 23.78
CA THR A 330 30.14 22.69 24.37
C THR A 330 29.93 21.31 23.75
N ILE A 331 30.42 21.10 22.52
CA ILE A 331 30.35 19.80 21.83
C ILE A 331 31.10 18.74 22.66
N THR A 332 30.35 17.81 23.24
CA THR A 332 30.88 16.68 24.02
C THR A 332 30.75 15.34 23.32
N LYS A 333 29.97 15.27 22.23
CA LYS A 333 29.80 14.07 21.42
C LYS A 333 29.79 14.41 19.93
N LEU A 334 30.34 13.50 19.12
CA LEU A 334 30.12 13.48 17.67
C LEU A 334 29.58 12.14 17.23
N TYR A 335 28.76 12.20 16.18
CA TYR A 335 28.20 11.05 15.48
C TYR A 335 28.68 11.14 14.04
N ILE A 336 29.51 10.19 13.59
CA ILE A 336 30.06 10.17 12.22
C ILE A 336 29.65 8.85 11.55
N THR A 337 29.23 8.93 10.30
CA THR A 337 28.84 7.77 9.48
C THR A 337 29.44 7.91 8.09
N VAL A 338 30.02 6.83 7.58
CA VAL A 338 30.63 6.77 6.26
C VAL A 338 30.06 5.59 5.49
N LEU A 339 29.46 5.87 4.34
CA LEU A 339 28.77 4.89 3.49
C LEU A 339 29.53 4.70 2.17
N ALA A 340 29.58 3.46 1.67
CA ALA A 340 30.16 3.10 0.37
C ALA A 340 29.46 1.88 -0.24
N ASN A 341 29.50 1.74 -1.57
CA ASN A 341 28.95 0.57 -2.30
C ASN A 341 29.97 -0.57 -2.48
N VAL A 342 31.04 -0.58 -1.69
CA VAL A 342 32.08 -1.62 -1.67
C VAL A 342 32.39 -2.06 -0.24
N SER A 343 32.80 -3.32 -0.06
CA SER A 343 33.00 -3.88 1.29
C SER A 343 34.06 -3.13 2.09
N LEU A 344 33.66 -2.60 3.25
CA LEU A 344 34.54 -1.94 4.23
C LEU A 344 35.09 -2.91 5.28
N ASN A 345 34.96 -4.23 5.08
CA ASN A 345 35.34 -5.26 6.06
C ASN A 345 36.84 -5.26 6.43
N TYR A 346 37.70 -4.85 5.50
CA TYR A 346 39.15 -4.76 5.68
C TYR A 346 39.69 -3.33 5.57
N ALA A 347 38.80 -2.33 5.55
CA ALA A 347 39.20 -0.93 5.58
C ALA A 347 40.00 -0.65 6.86
N LEU A 348 41.20 -0.10 6.66
CA LEU A 348 42.03 0.49 7.71
C LEU A 348 41.57 1.93 7.92
N VAL A 349 41.48 2.35 9.18
CA VAL A 349 41.01 3.67 9.55
C VAL A 349 41.98 4.30 10.55
N ASP A 350 42.39 5.53 10.28
CA ASP A 350 43.13 6.36 11.22
C ASP A 350 42.36 7.66 11.46
N LEU A 351 42.34 8.12 12.71
CA LEU A 351 41.81 9.41 13.10
C LEU A 351 42.95 10.30 13.57
N PHE A 352 42.95 11.55 13.14
CA PHE A 352 43.94 12.54 13.50
C PHE A 352 43.29 13.64 14.35
N GLU A 353 43.58 13.62 15.64
CA GLU A 353 43.12 14.58 16.63
C GLU A 353 43.99 15.85 16.55
N PRO A 354 43.41 17.04 16.32
CA PRO A 354 44.14 18.29 16.38
C PRO A 354 44.42 18.69 17.84
N THR A 355 45.60 19.25 18.11
CA THR A 355 46.00 19.69 19.46
C THR A 355 46.71 21.04 19.41
N ALA A 356 46.80 21.71 20.57
CA ALA A 356 47.47 23.01 20.70
C ALA A 356 48.97 23.03 20.29
N THR A 357 49.59 21.87 20.04
CA THR A 357 51.00 21.74 19.63
C THR A 357 51.21 20.93 18.35
N GLY A 358 50.14 20.47 17.69
CA GLY A 358 50.24 19.66 16.47
C GLY A 358 49.04 18.72 16.30
N THR A 359 49.32 17.44 16.04
CA THR A 359 48.28 16.44 15.73
C THR A 359 48.64 15.09 16.37
N ASN A 360 47.69 14.52 17.11
CA ASN A 360 47.76 13.16 17.64
C ASN A 360 47.23 12.18 16.59
N HIS A 361 48.01 11.13 16.27
CA HIS A 361 47.62 10.10 15.32
C HIS A 361 47.07 8.86 16.05
N ILE A 362 45.84 8.48 15.74
CA ILE A 362 45.07 7.43 16.42
C ILE A 362 44.71 6.36 15.40
N ILE A 363 45.36 5.19 15.50
CA ILE A 363 45.15 4.05 14.59
C ILE A 363 44.02 3.17 15.16
N LEU A 364 42.93 2.96 14.42
CA LEU A 364 41.81 2.12 14.87
C LEU A 364 42.13 0.64 14.65
N THR A 365 42.89 0.05 15.58
CA THR A 365 43.32 -1.36 15.52
C THR A 365 42.19 -2.37 15.68
N THR A 366 41.03 -1.95 16.20
CA THR A 366 39.81 -2.75 16.31
C THR A 366 38.61 -1.87 16.00
N ILE A 367 37.70 -2.37 15.16
CA ILE A 367 36.38 -1.78 14.86
C ILE A 367 35.39 -2.93 14.98
N GLY A 368 34.27 -2.70 15.68
CA GLY A 368 33.25 -3.73 15.91
C GLY A 368 32.58 -4.20 14.62
N SER A 369 31.93 -5.36 14.64
CA SER A 369 31.40 -6.01 13.43
C SER A 369 29.92 -6.35 13.59
N GLY A 370 29.08 -5.78 12.73
CA GLY A 370 27.63 -5.80 12.85
C GLY A 370 27.07 -4.44 13.26
N TYR A 371 25.83 -4.17 12.86
CA TYR A 371 25.17 -2.89 13.08
C TYR A 371 24.99 -2.60 14.59
N LYS A 372 25.43 -1.41 15.02
CA LYS A 372 25.43 -0.96 16.42
C LYS A 372 26.18 -1.91 17.40
N ASN A 373 27.05 -2.80 16.89
CA ASN A 373 27.95 -3.65 17.69
C ASN A 373 29.32 -2.97 17.86
N TRP A 374 29.41 -2.07 18.84
CA TRP A 374 30.55 -1.17 19.05
C TRP A 374 31.82 -1.85 19.59
N ALA A 375 32.98 -1.37 19.14
CA ALA A 375 34.27 -1.59 19.78
C ALA A 375 34.87 -0.26 20.27
N THR A 376 35.26 -0.22 21.54
CA THR A 376 35.69 1.00 22.25
C THR A 376 37.21 1.17 22.26
N LEU A 377 37.68 2.38 21.94
CA LEU A 377 39.05 2.86 22.14
C LEU A 377 39.03 4.10 23.04
N VAL A 378 39.83 4.12 24.10
CA VAL A 378 39.90 5.26 25.05
C VAL A 378 41.22 6.02 24.85
N THR A 379 41.14 7.33 24.61
CA THR A 379 42.31 8.24 24.52
C THR A 379 42.47 9.02 25.83
N SER A 380 43.40 9.98 25.90
CA SER A 380 43.49 10.90 27.05
C SER A 380 42.36 11.93 27.10
N ASN A 381 41.68 12.16 25.97
CA ASN A 381 40.80 13.32 25.77
C ASN A 381 39.34 12.89 25.50
N PHE A 382 39.14 11.76 24.81
CA PHE A 382 37.83 11.24 24.42
C PHE A 382 37.81 9.71 24.33
N THR A 383 36.61 9.14 24.36
CA THR A 383 36.32 7.75 24.01
C THR A 383 35.81 7.69 22.57
N LEU A 384 36.29 6.72 21.80
CA LEU A 384 35.92 6.45 20.42
C LEU A 384 35.33 5.04 20.33
N ASP A 385 34.03 4.96 20.16
CA ASP A 385 33.32 3.72 19.84
C ASP A 385 33.15 3.61 18.33
N SER A 386 33.41 2.43 17.75
CA SER A 386 33.26 2.22 16.31
C SER A 386 32.70 0.85 15.91
N PHE A 387 31.91 0.81 14.84
CA PHE A 387 31.46 -0.44 14.21
C PHE A 387 31.51 -0.37 12.68
N ARG A 388 31.53 -1.53 12.03
CA ARG A 388 31.36 -1.70 10.58
C ARG A 388 30.23 -2.68 10.27
N SER A 389 29.44 -2.40 9.24
CA SER A 389 28.29 -3.24 8.86
C SER A 389 27.96 -3.16 7.37
N ALA A 390 26.89 -3.85 6.95
CA ALA A 390 26.41 -3.92 5.58
C ALA A 390 24.88 -4.02 5.56
N SER A 391 24.24 -3.34 4.62
CA SER A 391 22.81 -3.38 4.38
C SER A 391 22.39 -4.60 3.53
N ALA A 392 21.08 -4.83 3.43
CA ALA A 392 20.52 -5.85 2.52
C ALA A 392 20.72 -5.51 1.03
N ARG A 393 21.02 -4.25 0.68
CA ARG A 393 21.28 -3.77 -0.69
C ARG A 393 22.77 -3.62 -1.02
N GLY A 394 23.67 -3.93 -0.08
CA GLY A 394 25.12 -3.86 -0.28
C GLY A 394 25.75 -2.51 0.06
N THR A 395 25.01 -1.59 0.69
CA THR A 395 25.58 -0.37 1.27
C THR A 395 26.38 -0.74 2.52
N HIS A 396 27.67 -0.45 2.51
CA HIS A 396 28.57 -0.73 3.62
C HIS A 396 28.79 0.52 4.46
N MET A 397 28.78 0.34 5.78
CA MET A 397 28.90 1.41 6.77
C MET A 397 30.17 1.26 7.60
N LEU A 398 30.85 2.37 7.85
CA LEU A 398 31.70 2.62 9.02
C LEU A 398 31.02 3.68 9.88
N ALA A 399 30.87 3.42 11.18
CA ALA A 399 30.24 4.31 12.14
C ALA A 399 31.17 4.59 13.30
N PHE A 400 31.22 5.86 13.73
CA PHE A 400 32.07 6.34 14.82
C PHE A 400 31.29 7.25 15.76
N TYR A 401 31.25 6.88 17.04
CA TYR A 401 30.76 7.72 18.13
C TYR A 401 31.96 8.21 18.94
N LEU A 402 32.13 9.53 19.03
CA LEU A 402 33.14 10.14 19.90
C LEU A 402 32.42 10.72 21.12
N SER A 403 33.01 10.59 22.31
CA SER A 403 32.52 11.26 23.52
C SER A 403 33.65 11.74 24.44
N GLY A 404 33.63 13.01 24.85
CA GLY A 404 34.66 13.64 25.70
C GLY A 404 35.03 15.05 25.24
N THR A 405 36.31 15.41 25.37
CA THR A 405 36.85 16.69 24.89
C THR A 405 37.12 16.61 23.38
N ILE A 406 36.12 16.97 22.57
CA ILE A 406 36.19 16.88 21.10
C ILE A 406 36.27 18.27 20.43
N MET A 407 35.72 19.30 21.09
CA MET A 407 35.73 20.69 20.62
C MET A 407 37.15 21.13 20.20
N HIS A 408 37.30 21.52 18.93
CA HIS A 408 38.54 22.06 18.40
C HIS A 408 38.32 22.86 17.10
N ASP A 409 38.95 24.04 17.00
CA ASP A 409 38.79 24.97 15.87
C ASP A 409 39.72 24.66 14.67
N MET A 410 40.86 24.00 14.90
CA MET A 410 41.63 23.38 13.80
C MET A 410 41.00 22.05 13.42
N ALA A 411 41.06 21.69 12.14
CA ALA A 411 40.42 20.50 11.61
C ALA A 411 41.02 19.17 12.13
N TRP A 412 40.12 18.25 12.45
CA TRP A 412 40.34 16.81 12.52
C TRP A 412 40.47 16.24 11.10
N LEU A 413 41.12 15.08 10.96
CA LEU A 413 41.24 14.35 9.69
C LEU A 413 40.90 12.87 9.91
N LEU A 414 39.92 12.36 9.16
CA LEU A 414 39.54 10.95 9.08
C LEU A 414 40.14 10.33 7.81
N ASN A 415 41.00 9.33 7.98
CA ASN A 415 41.72 8.64 6.92
C ASN A 415 41.20 7.21 6.77
N ILE A 416 40.77 6.82 5.57
CA ILE A 416 40.27 5.47 5.27
C ILE A 416 41.05 4.89 4.09
N ASN A 417 41.75 3.77 4.31
CA ASN A 417 42.40 2.99 3.26
C ASN A 417 41.66 1.65 3.08
N ASN A 418 41.05 1.45 1.90
CA ASN A 418 40.39 0.19 1.52
C ASN A 418 40.94 -0.40 0.21
N ASN A 419 41.83 0.32 -0.50
CA ASN A 419 42.46 -0.07 -1.77
C ASN A 419 41.50 -0.49 -2.92
N VAL A 420 40.23 -0.08 -2.84
CA VAL A 420 39.19 -0.27 -3.87
C VAL A 420 38.68 1.10 -4.31
N ALA A 421 38.40 1.26 -5.61
CA ALA A 421 37.79 2.49 -6.13
C ALA A 421 36.29 2.52 -5.79
N THR A 422 35.81 3.63 -5.23
CA THR A 422 34.42 3.80 -4.77
C THR A 422 34.12 5.29 -4.56
N ASN A 423 32.84 5.64 -4.52
CA ASN A 423 32.41 6.86 -3.83
C ASN A 423 32.30 6.55 -2.33
N TYR A 424 32.62 7.53 -1.48
CA TYR A 424 32.32 7.51 -0.06
C TYR A 424 31.44 8.72 0.28
N GLN A 425 30.31 8.48 0.94
CA GLN A 425 29.45 9.52 1.49
C GLN A 425 29.72 9.64 2.99
N PHE A 426 30.07 10.84 3.45
CA PHE A 426 30.47 11.14 4.83
C PHE A 426 29.45 12.04 5.51
N TYR A 427 28.92 11.61 6.65
CA TYR A 427 27.88 12.30 7.41
C TYR A 427 28.35 12.59 8.84
N ILE A 428 28.05 13.77 9.37
CA ILE A 428 28.42 14.20 10.73
C ILE A 428 27.25 14.90 11.45
N ALA A 429 27.14 14.67 12.77
CA ALA A 429 26.27 15.39 13.69
C ALA A 429 26.96 15.53 15.08
N ASP A 430 26.40 16.37 15.96
CA ASP A 430 26.91 16.63 17.31
C ASP A 430 25.78 16.71 18.36
N ASP A 431 26.12 16.91 19.63
CA ASP A 431 25.16 16.96 20.74
C ASP A 431 24.75 18.36 21.20
N GLN A 432 25.06 19.41 20.43
CA GLN A 432 24.73 20.81 20.78
C GLN A 432 23.83 21.49 19.74
N THR A 433 23.82 21.00 18.51
CA THR A 433 23.12 21.62 17.38
C THR A 433 22.33 20.61 16.57
N GLY A 434 21.21 21.05 16.00
CA GLY A 434 20.36 20.23 15.13
C GLY A 434 20.87 20.20 13.69
N TRP A 435 19.97 20.49 12.74
CA TRP A 435 20.24 20.47 11.30
C TRP A 435 21.48 21.26 10.86
N GLY A 436 21.70 22.45 11.43
CA GLY A 436 22.73 23.40 10.99
C GLY A 436 23.62 23.96 12.11
N GLY A 437 24.77 24.50 11.71
CA GLY A 437 25.85 24.87 12.63
C GLY A 437 26.63 23.65 13.14
N GLY A 438 27.29 23.79 14.28
CA GLY A 438 27.94 22.65 14.93
C GLY A 438 29.18 22.14 14.21
N ALA A 439 29.38 20.83 14.30
CA ALA A 439 30.47 20.13 13.63
C ALA A 439 30.23 19.98 12.12
N GLU A 440 31.15 20.51 11.31
CA GLU A 440 31.01 20.56 9.85
C GLU A 440 32.23 19.98 9.13
N TRP A 441 32.01 19.35 7.97
CA TRP A 441 33.10 18.96 7.06
C TRP A 441 33.77 20.21 6.49
N GLN A 442 35.04 20.08 6.10
CA GLN A 442 35.88 21.14 5.51
C GLN A 442 36.43 20.74 4.12
N SER A 443 36.18 19.51 3.67
CA SER A 443 36.68 18.98 2.40
C SER A 443 35.69 17.97 1.80
N GLY A 444 35.48 18.00 0.49
CA GLY A 444 34.52 17.11 -0.19
C GLY A 444 33.06 17.53 -0.03
N LEU A 445 32.78 18.75 0.43
CA LEU A 445 31.42 19.26 0.63
C LEU A 445 30.51 18.97 -0.57
N SER A 446 29.38 18.32 -0.30
CA SER A 446 28.37 18.01 -1.32
C SER A 446 26.98 18.06 -0.70
N ASP A 447 26.05 18.76 -1.35
CA ASP A 447 24.65 18.80 -0.96
C ASP A 447 23.81 17.69 -1.64
N SER A 448 24.40 16.91 -2.55
CA SER A 448 23.80 15.66 -3.04
C SER A 448 23.62 14.67 -1.88
N HIS A 449 22.64 13.77 -1.99
CA HIS A 449 22.40 12.73 -0.98
C HIS A 449 22.13 13.27 0.44
N THR A 450 21.55 14.47 0.55
CA THR A 450 21.18 15.10 1.83
C THR A 450 19.81 14.67 2.34
N ILE A 451 19.02 13.94 1.54
CA ILE A 451 17.77 13.30 1.99
C ILE A 451 18.01 12.34 3.18
N SER A 452 17.28 12.56 4.28
CA SER A 452 17.44 11.80 5.53
C SER A 452 16.57 10.55 5.62
N TRP A 453 17.00 9.59 6.44
CA TRP A 453 16.15 8.53 6.97
C TRP A 453 15.02 9.14 7.83
N PRO A 454 13.79 8.59 7.85
CA PRO A 454 13.34 7.41 7.11
C PRO A 454 12.74 7.73 5.72
N SER A 455 12.87 8.97 5.23
CA SER A 455 12.37 9.41 3.91
C SER A 455 13.00 8.63 2.74
N THR A 456 14.12 7.95 3.00
CA THR A 456 14.79 7.05 2.05
C THR A 456 14.07 5.71 1.78
N ALA A 457 13.01 5.34 2.51
CA ALA A 457 12.16 4.15 2.25
C ALA A 457 11.49 4.18 0.86
N ASP A 458 11.48 3.10 0.08
CA ASP A 458 11.10 3.11 -1.34
C ASP A 458 9.73 3.78 -1.60
N SER A 459 8.76 3.46 -0.76
CA SER A 459 7.34 3.82 -0.88
C SER A 459 6.94 5.07 -0.10
N ALA A 460 7.83 5.61 0.75
CA ALA A 460 7.58 6.87 1.44
C ALA A 460 7.47 8.03 0.43
N ILE A 461 6.49 8.91 0.66
CA ILE A 461 6.37 10.17 -0.09
C ILE A 461 7.37 11.16 0.52
N SER A 462 8.44 11.45 -0.21
CA SER A 462 9.52 12.35 0.27
C SER A 462 9.22 13.80 -0.07
N VAL A 463 9.11 14.63 0.97
CA VAL A 463 8.61 16.01 0.84
C VAL A 463 9.72 17.05 1.04
N GLY A 464 9.94 17.89 0.01
CA GLY A 464 10.79 19.07 0.07
C GLY A 464 10.00 20.34 0.44
N ALA A 465 10.69 21.37 0.89
CA ALA A 465 10.09 22.66 1.28
C ALA A 465 10.29 23.75 0.22
N TYR A 466 9.26 24.57 -0.04
CA TYR A 466 9.37 25.82 -0.80
C TYR A 466 8.69 27.00 -0.09
N SER A 467 9.07 28.22 -0.49
CA SER A 467 8.58 29.48 0.10
C SER A 467 7.21 29.87 -0.41
N SER A 468 6.26 30.06 0.51
CA SER A 468 4.89 30.48 0.21
C SER A 468 4.70 32.00 0.17
N ARG A 469 5.64 32.79 0.70
CA ARG A 469 5.55 34.26 0.74
C ARG A 469 6.90 34.87 0.40
N SER A 470 6.91 35.95 -0.38
CA SER A 470 8.17 36.59 -0.83
C SER A 470 8.89 37.42 0.26
N ILE A 471 9.15 36.82 1.42
CA ILE A 471 9.73 37.49 2.60
C ILE A 471 11.25 37.25 2.68
N TRP A 472 11.68 35.98 2.62
CA TRP A 472 13.09 35.59 2.75
C TRP A 472 13.65 35.01 1.44
N THR A 473 13.22 33.80 1.06
CA THR A 473 13.76 33.09 -0.10
C THR A 473 13.19 33.60 -1.42
N GLY A 474 11.91 33.96 -1.43
CA GLY A 474 11.21 34.49 -2.61
C GLY A 474 10.12 33.52 -3.10
N LEU A 475 9.00 34.08 -3.57
CA LEU A 475 7.76 33.33 -3.83
C LEU A 475 7.98 32.11 -4.73
N GLY A 476 7.63 30.93 -4.22
CA GLY A 476 7.68 29.67 -4.95
C GLY A 476 9.10 29.18 -5.27
N LEU A 477 10.14 29.68 -4.61
CA LEU A 477 11.50 29.12 -4.68
C LEU A 477 11.69 28.05 -3.60
N ILE A 478 12.51 27.04 -3.89
CA ILE A 478 12.86 25.97 -2.95
C ILE A 478 13.53 26.56 -1.70
N ALA A 479 13.14 26.11 -0.51
CA ALA A 479 13.72 26.58 0.73
C ALA A 479 15.23 26.24 0.77
N PRO A 480 16.10 27.15 1.25
CA PRO A 480 17.55 27.05 1.05
C PRO A 480 18.22 25.93 1.86
N TYR A 481 17.51 25.31 2.80
CA TYR A 481 17.94 24.17 3.61
C TYR A 481 17.28 22.84 3.19
N SER A 482 16.25 22.85 2.33
CA SER A 482 15.52 21.64 1.94
C SER A 482 16.48 20.63 1.31
N SER A 483 16.65 19.48 1.97
CA SER A 483 17.48 18.38 1.50
C SER A 483 17.08 17.92 0.09
N GLU A 484 18.06 17.41 -0.66
CA GLU A 484 17.86 16.84 -1.99
C GLU A 484 18.43 15.41 -2.09
N GLY A 485 17.90 14.68 -3.07
CA GLY A 485 18.39 13.36 -3.45
C GLY A 485 19.66 13.40 -4.32
N PRO A 486 19.95 12.31 -5.06
CA PRO A 486 19.28 11.02 -4.98
C PRO A 486 19.53 10.35 -3.62
N ARG A 487 18.91 9.19 -3.39
CA ARG A 487 19.26 8.30 -2.29
C ARG A 487 20.68 7.76 -2.47
N VAL A 488 21.34 7.29 -1.39
CA VAL A 488 22.77 6.90 -1.40
C VAL A 488 23.14 5.80 -2.42
N ASP A 489 22.16 5.01 -2.86
CA ASP A 489 22.29 3.98 -3.89
C ASP A 489 22.14 4.51 -5.34
N GLY A 490 21.94 5.83 -5.49
CA GLY A 490 21.69 6.51 -6.76
C GLY A 490 20.21 6.63 -7.14
N SER A 491 19.28 6.12 -6.33
CA SER A 491 17.85 6.13 -6.66
C SER A 491 17.24 7.52 -6.58
N MET A 492 16.48 7.92 -7.60
CA MET A 492 15.67 9.15 -7.57
C MET A 492 14.57 9.01 -6.51
N LYS A 493 14.63 9.80 -5.42
CA LYS A 493 13.83 9.54 -4.21
C LYS A 493 12.89 10.65 -3.74
N MET A 494 13.17 11.92 -4.03
CA MET A 494 12.22 13.02 -3.78
C MET A 494 10.94 12.82 -4.59
N SER A 495 9.79 12.96 -3.94
CA SER A 495 8.47 12.84 -4.58
C SER A 495 7.94 14.20 -5.01
N VAL A 496 7.87 15.15 -4.09
CA VAL A 496 7.20 16.45 -4.31
C VAL A 496 7.76 17.51 -3.35
N ALA A 497 7.57 18.78 -3.66
CA ALA A 497 7.75 19.87 -2.69
C ALA A 497 6.41 20.53 -2.33
N ALA A 498 6.29 20.99 -1.09
CA ALA A 498 5.12 21.70 -0.56
C ALA A 498 5.55 22.98 0.20
N PRO A 499 4.63 23.90 0.55
CA PRO A 499 4.92 25.08 1.36
C PRO A 499 5.60 24.68 2.67
N GLY A 500 6.76 25.26 2.96
CA GLY A 500 7.50 24.92 4.18
C GLY A 500 8.73 25.77 4.46
N ASP A 501 8.90 26.92 3.79
CA ASP A 501 9.92 27.88 4.21
C ASP A 501 9.53 28.55 5.56
N TRP A 502 10.30 29.52 6.04
CA TRP A 502 10.02 30.29 7.28
C TRP A 502 8.71 31.11 7.30
N ASP A 503 7.80 30.86 6.36
CA ASP A 503 6.66 31.71 6.01
C ASP A 503 5.27 31.07 6.19
N VAL A 504 5.22 29.83 6.69
CA VAL A 504 3.97 29.11 7.01
C VAL A 504 3.47 29.53 8.40
N VAL A 505 2.19 29.89 8.52
CA VAL A 505 1.55 30.19 9.83
C VAL A 505 0.93 28.91 10.39
N SER A 506 1.11 28.64 11.69
CA SER A 506 0.48 27.49 12.35
C SER A 506 0.16 27.72 13.84
N SER A 507 -0.54 26.77 14.46
CA SER A 507 -0.98 26.78 15.88
C SER A 507 0.20 26.77 16.86
N TYR A 508 0.12 27.54 17.95
CA TYR A 508 1.19 27.67 18.95
C TYR A 508 0.96 26.85 20.23
N SER A 509 1.95 26.04 20.64
CA SER A 509 1.96 25.40 21.96
C SER A 509 2.39 26.39 23.06
N ASN A 510 1.53 26.59 24.05
CA ASN A 510 1.81 27.46 25.20
C ASN A 510 2.77 26.84 26.21
N ASP A 511 3.02 25.54 26.08
CA ASP A 511 4.02 24.81 26.86
C ASP A 511 5.43 24.89 26.25
N SER A 512 5.54 25.37 25.01
CA SER A 512 6.80 25.48 24.25
C SER A 512 7.54 26.81 24.45
N THR A 513 8.81 26.86 24.01
CA THR A 513 9.62 28.09 23.99
C THR A 513 10.36 28.27 22.67
N TRP A 514 9.80 29.06 21.75
CA TRP A 514 10.38 29.33 20.44
C TRP A 514 11.01 30.74 20.33
N PRO A 515 12.02 30.93 19.45
CA PRO A 515 12.63 32.24 19.19
C PRO A 515 11.61 33.33 18.83
N SER A 516 11.80 34.54 19.37
CA SER A 516 10.84 35.66 19.28
C SER A 516 10.44 36.06 17.86
N TRP A 517 11.28 35.79 16.85
CA TRP A 517 11.01 36.13 15.45
C TRP A 517 10.04 35.15 14.77
N LEU A 518 9.89 33.93 15.30
CA LEU A 518 8.84 32.99 14.89
C LEU A 518 7.54 33.28 15.63
N THR A 519 7.63 33.62 16.92
CA THR A 519 6.47 33.81 17.82
C THR A 519 5.86 35.22 17.84
N GLN A 520 6.46 36.18 17.12
CA GLN A 520 5.93 37.54 16.90
C GLN A 520 5.72 37.84 15.40
N GLY A 521 6.24 37.00 14.51
CA GLY A 521 6.17 37.19 13.06
C GLY A 521 6.96 38.39 12.57
N TYR A 522 6.43 39.08 11.55
CA TYR A 522 7.05 40.26 10.97
C TYR A 522 6.03 41.36 10.63
N ASN A 523 6.52 42.57 10.35
CA ASN A 523 5.69 43.71 9.98
C ASN A 523 4.90 43.45 8.67
N GLY A 524 3.62 43.12 8.79
CA GLY A 524 2.74 42.71 7.68
C GLY A 524 2.21 41.27 7.78
N LEU A 525 2.73 40.47 8.72
CA LEU A 525 2.17 39.19 9.16
C LEU A 525 2.55 38.97 10.64
N PRO A 526 1.89 39.66 11.57
CA PRO A 526 2.05 39.39 12.99
C PRO A 526 1.43 38.04 13.34
N VAL A 527 2.07 37.34 14.27
CA VAL A 527 1.56 36.12 14.92
C VAL A 527 1.85 36.24 16.42
N TYR A 528 1.18 35.44 17.24
CA TYR A 528 1.00 35.73 18.66
C TYR A 528 1.12 34.47 19.52
N SER A 529 2.18 34.39 20.34
CA SER A 529 2.43 33.28 21.26
C SER A 529 1.57 33.30 22.54
N ILE A 530 0.25 33.31 22.37
CA ILE A 530 -0.77 33.22 23.42
C ILE A 530 -1.61 31.94 23.24
N HIS A 531 -2.48 31.58 24.19
CA HIS A 531 -3.38 30.43 24.00
C HIS A 531 -4.38 30.74 22.89
N GLY A 532 -4.71 29.77 22.04
CA GLY A 532 -5.44 30.05 20.79
C GLY A 532 -4.64 30.81 19.72
N GLY A 533 -3.37 31.16 20.00
CA GLY A 533 -2.52 31.90 19.09
C GLY A 533 -1.69 31.05 18.14
N ASN A 534 -0.85 31.73 17.36
CA ASN A 534 -0.08 31.17 16.25
C ASN A 534 1.40 31.56 16.30
N LEU A 535 2.22 30.82 15.56
CA LEU A 535 3.61 31.17 15.23
C LEU A 535 3.84 31.04 13.72
N LEU A 536 5.00 31.53 13.26
CA LEU A 536 5.59 31.07 12.01
C LEU A 536 6.29 29.73 12.26
N PHE A 537 6.10 28.77 11.36
CA PHE A 537 6.72 27.46 11.39
C PHE A 537 7.51 27.22 10.09
N SER A 538 8.47 26.30 10.12
CA SER A 538 9.48 26.18 9.05
C SER A 538 10.17 24.83 9.01
N GLY A 539 10.60 24.41 7.82
CA GLY A 539 11.31 23.14 7.61
C GLY A 539 10.62 22.30 6.55
N THR A 540 11.27 21.21 6.12
CA THR A 540 10.53 20.13 5.43
C THR A 540 9.39 19.58 6.29
N SER A 541 9.44 19.79 7.61
CA SER A 541 8.38 19.52 8.60
C SER A 541 7.17 20.46 8.53
N ALA A 542 7.30 21.65 7.94
CA ALA A 542 6.13 22.44 7.55
C ALA A 542 5.53 21.95 6.22
N ALA A 543 6.36 21.32 5.36
CA ALA A 543 5.92 20.79 4.06
C ALA A 543 5.26 19.40 4.15
N GLY A 544 5.77 18.50 5.01
CA GLY A 544 5.20 17.18 5.31
C GLY A 544 3.69 17.17 5.55
N PRO A 545 3.14 17.95 6.49
CA PRO A 545 1.72 17.96 6.78
C PRO A 545 0.83 18.40 5.61
N HIS A 546 1.31 19.24 4.68
CA HIS A 546 0.54 19.56 3.48
C HIS A 546 0.26 18.32 2.62
N VAL A 547 1.24 17.42 2.49
CA VAL A 547 1.12 16.20 1.68
C VAL A 547 0.33 15.12 2.43
N ALA A 548 0.44 15.05 3.76
CA ALA A 548 -0.38 14.14 4.57
C ALA A 548 -1.86 14.56 4.61
N ALA A 549 -2.14 15.86 4.66
CA ALA A 549 -3.50 16.38 4.50
C ALA A 549 -4.05 16.10 3.08
N ALA A 550 -3.23 16.25 2.03
CA ALA A 550 -3.62 15.86 0.66
C ALA A 550 -3.99 14.38 0.57
N ALA A 551 -3.19 13.49 1.16
CA ALA A 551 -3.48 12.07 1.24
C ALA A 551 -4.82 11.77 1.96
N ALA A 552 -5.15 12.54 3.01
CA ALA A 552 -6.43 12.41 3.69
C ALA A 552 -7.63 12.87 2.83
N LEU A 553 -7.50 13.96 2.08
CA LEU A 553 -8.53 14.38 1.12
C LEU A 553 -8.77 13.32 0.03
N MET A 554 -7.69 12.71 -0.47
CA MET A 554 -7.75 11.63 -1.46
C MET A 554 -8.44 10.37 -0.91
N LEU A 555 -8.16 10.00 0.34
CA LEU A 555 -8.80 8.84 0.97
C LEU A 555 -10.28 9.07 1.31
N GLN A 556 -10.72 10.31 1.54
CA GLN A 556 -12.15 10.60 1.69
C GLN A 556 -12.91 10.30 0.38
N VAL A 557 -12.38 10.70 -0.78
CA VAL A 557 -13.03 10.43 -2.08
C VAL A 557 -12.83 9.00 -2.58
N ASN A 558 -11.78 8.31 -2.14
CA ASN A 558 -11.50 6.92 -2.55
C ASN A 558 -10.72 6.14 -1.46
N ASP A 559 -11.44 5.35 -0.66
CA ASP A 559 -10.90 4.53 0.44
C ASP A 559 -9.91 3.42 0.01
N ARG A 560 -9.62 3.31 -1.29
CA ARG A 560 -8.72 2.30 -1.89
C ARG A 560 -7.49 2.90 -2.55
N CYS A 561 -7.37 4.23 -2.65
CA CYS A 561 -6.23 4.86 -3.31
C CYS A 561 -4.96 4.88 -2.44
N GLY A 562 -5.01 4.42 -1.18
CA GLY A 562 -3.95 4.58 -0.18
C GLY A 562 -2.57 4.09 -0.61
N SER A 563 -2.47 2.90 -1.21
CA SER A 563 -1.22 2.36 -1.78
C SER A 563 -0.75 3.05 -3.07
N LEU A 564 -1.59 3.94 -3.62
CA LEU A 564 -1.38 4.67 -4.88
C LEU A 564 -1.14 6.17 -4.66
N VAL A 565 -1.37 6.70 -3.45
CA VAL A 565 -1.26 8.14 -3.14
C VAL A 565 0.07 8.72 -3.63
N LYS A 566 1.19 8.01 -3.42
CA LYS A 566 2.50 8.42 -3.94
C LYS A 566 2.48 8.64 -5.46
N GLN A 567 1.99 7.66 -6.22
CA GLN A 567 1.95 7.72 -7.69
C GLN A 567 1.06 8.86 -8.18
N ILE A 568 -0.07 9.09 -7.50
CA ILE A 568 -1.01 10.16 -7.82
C ILE A 568 -0.38 11.53 -7.54
N VAL A 569 0.16 11.74 -6.33
CA VAL A 569 0.83 13.00 -5.95
C VAL A 569 2.05 13.29 -6.83
N GLU A 570 2.81 12.28 -7.23
CA GLU A 570 3.93 12.42 -8.18
C GLU A 570 3.46 12.73 -9.61
N ALA A 571 2.33 12.19 -10.05
CA ALA A 571 1.79 12.43 -11.40
C ALA A 571 1.01 13.75 -11.55
N THR A 572 0.36 14.24 -10.49
CA THR A 572 -0.42 15.48 -10.50
C THR A 572 0.35 16.71 -10.02
N ALA A 573 1.58 16.52 -9.52
CA ALA A 573 2.48 17.62 -9.15
C ALA A 573 2.69 18.60 -10.31
N TYR A 574 2.62 19.90 -10.02
CA TYR A 574 2.73 20.94 -11.03
C TYR A 574 4.17 21.48 -11.16
N ASN A 575 4.52 21.92 -12.36
CA ASN A 575 5.85 22.38 -12.73
C ASN A 575 5.81 23.83 -13.23
N ASP A 576 6.78 24.64 -12.83
CA ASP A 576 6.95 26.04 -13.23
C ASP A 576 8.44 26.39 -13.47
N THR A 577 8.75 27.65 -13.73
CA THR A 577 10.11 28.12 -14.03
C THR A 577 11.13 27.90 -12.91
N ASN A 578 10.68 27.70 -11.66
CA ASN A 578 11.54 27.48 -10.50
C ASN A 578 11.80 25.97 -10.28
N VAL A 579 10.85 25.13 -10.71
CA VAL A 579 10.92 23.67 -10.67
C VAL A 579 11.75 23.10 -11.84
N GLY A 580 11.55 23.61 -13.05
CA GLY A 580 12.39 23.33 -14.21
C GLY A 580 12.00 22.07 -15.00
N SER A 581 12.87 21.05 -14.99
CA SER A 581 12.61 19.75 -15.63
C SER A 581 12.43 18.68 -14.57
N VAL A 582 11.45 17.79 -14.77
CA VAL A 582 11.02 16.81 -13.75
C VAL A 582 10.99 15.38 -14.33
N PRO A 583 11.21 14.34 -13.50
CA PRO A 583 11.63 14.42 -12.09
C PRO A 583 13.09 14.91 -11.94
N ASN A 584 13.41 15.58 -10.83
CA ASN A 584 14.77 15.98 -10.48
C ASN A 584 15.07 15.80 -8.98
N SER A 585 16.37 15.76 -8.62
CA SER A 585 16.85 15.44 -7.27
C SER A 585 16.28 16.33 -6.15
N ARG A 586 15.86 17.57 -6.46
CA ARG A 586 15.52 18.60 -5.48
C ARG A 586 14.03 18.83 -5.32
N TRP A 587 13.29 18.90 -6.43
CA TRP A 587 11.85 19.12 -6.44
C TRP A 587 11.03 17.81 -6.54
N GLY A 588 11.68 16.67 -6.76
CA GLY A 588 10.97 15.45 -7.13
C GLY A 588 10.27 15.65 -8.48
N TYR A 589 8.98 15.36 -8.53
CA TYR A 589 8.13 15.56 -9.71
C TYR A 589 7.55 16.98 -9.82
N GLY A 590 7.66 17.82 -8.77
CA GLY A 590 7.23 19.22 -8.82
C GLY A 590 6.66 19.73 -7.50
N LYS A 591 5.71 20.65 -7.59
CA LYS A 591 4.98 21.22 -6.44
C LYS A 591 3.64 20.50 -6.23
N LEU A 592 3.25 20.34 -4.97
CA LEU A 592 1.99 19.68 -4.59
C LEU A 592 0.77 20.37 -5.22
N ASN A 593 -0.10 19.58 -5.87
CA ASN A 593 -1.42 20.01 -6.33
C ASN A 593 -2.50 19.11 -5.72
N VAL A 594 -3.13 19.60 -4.66
CA VAL A 594 -4.12 18.86 -3.87
C VAL A 594 -5.41 18.67 -4.65
N CYS A 595 -5.90 19.69 -5.35
CA CYS A 595 -7.09 19.58 -6.19
C CYS A 595 -6.93 18.48 -7.23
N ALA A 596 -5.87 18.53 -8.04
CA ALA A 596 -5.64 17.53 -9.08
C ALA A 596 -5.38 16.12 -8.50
N ALA A 597 -4.72 16.00 -7.35
CA ALA A 597 -4.53 14.71 -6.68
C ALA A 597 -5.85 14.09 -6.19
N VAL A 598 -6.78 14.91 -5.68
CA VAL A 598 -8.13 14.48 -5.28
C VAL A 598 -8.99 14.13 -6.51
N GLU A 599 -8.94 14.93 -7.57
CA GLU A 599 -9.64 14.65 -8.83
C GLU A 599 -9.16 13.33 -9.45
N GLU A 600 -7.86 13.07 -9.49
CA GLU A 600 -7.31 11.80 -9.98
C GLU A 600 -7.69 10.62 -9.06
N ALA A 601 -7.58 10.77 -7.73
CA ALA A 601 -8.00 9.73 -6.79
C ALA A 601 -9.48 9.36 -6.94
N GLN A 602 -10.36 10.33 -7.20
CA GLN A 602 -11.77 10.12 -7.49
C GLN A 602 -12.03 9.45 -8.85
N ASN A 603 -11.17 9.69 -9.85
CA ASN A 603 -11.29 9.17 -11.22
C ASN A 603 -10.41 7.94 -11.50
N LEU A 604 -9.92 7.24 -10.46
CA LEU A 604 -9.32 5.91 -10.62
C LEU A 604 -10.37 4.89 -11.08
N PRO A 605 -10.04 3.94 -11.99
CA PRO A 605 -10.96 2.89 -12.42
C PRO A 605 -11.53 2.06 -11.27
N VAL A 606 -12.86 1.86 -11.25
CA VAL A 606 -13.54 1.02 -10.25
C VAL A 606 -14.44 -0.02 -10.92
N VAL A 607 -14.12 -1.30 -10.69
CA VAL A 607 -15.01 -2.43 -10.97
C VAL A 607 -16.12 -2.48 -9.93
N LYS A 608 -17.38 -2.37 -10.37
CA LYS A 608 -18.58 -2.46 -9.53
C LYS A 608 -19.14 -3.89 -9.45
N SER A 609 -18.96 -4.70 -10.49
CA SER A 609 -19.31 -6.13 -10.52
C SER A 609 -18.62 -6.87 -11.67
N VAL A 610 -18.35 -8.17 -11.49
CA VAL A 610 -17.89 -9.07 -12.56
C VAL A 610 -18.71 -10.36 -12.53
N SER A 611 -19.00 -10.92 -13.69
CA SER A 611 -19.55 -12.27 -13.87
C SER A 611 -18.87 -12.97 -15.06
N MET A 612 -18.79 -14.29 -15.01
CA MET A 612 -18.29 -15.11 -16.11
C MET A 612 -19.28 -16.26 -16.34
N LEU A 613 -19.75 -16.43 -17.58
CA LEU A 613 -20.81 -17.39 -17.92
C LEU A 613 -20.48 -18.19 -19.20
N PRO A 614 -20.66 -19.52 -19.19
CA PRO A 614 -20.96 -20.37 -18.02
C PRO A 614 -19.77 -20.47 -17.06
N GLU A 615 -20.01 -20.59 -15.74
CA GLU A 615 -18.95 -20.59 -14.71
C GLU A 615 -17.94 -21.75 -14.84
N GLY A 616 -18.38 -22.86 -15.45
CA GLY A 616 -17.53 -23.99 -15.85
C GLY A 616 -17.87 -24.39 -17.28
N PRO A 617 -17.21 -23.81 -18.30
CA PRO A 617 -17.51 -24.08 -19.70
C PRO A 617 -17.04 -25.47 -20.12
N MET A 618 -17.84 -26.13 -20.96
CA MET A 618 -17.43 -27.36 -21.63
C MET A 618 -16.53 -27.05 -22.84
N TYR A 619 -15.82 -28.06 -23.36
CA TYR A 619 -14.90 -27.91 -24.50
C TYR A 619 -15.53 -27.36 -25.80
N TYR A 620 -16.87 -27.34 -25.90
CA TYR A 620 -17.63 -26.82 -27.03
C TYR A 620 -18.22 -25.42 -26.78
N GLU A 621 -17.93 -24.79 -25.64
CA GLU A 621 -18.53 -23.52 -25.18
C GLU A 621 -17.49 -22.39 -25.12
N THR A 622 -17.95 -21.14 -25.34
CA THR A 622 -17.15 -19.92 -25.13
C THR A 622 -17.47 -19.31 -23.78
N ALA A 623 -16.47 -18.97 -22.98
CA ALA A 623 -16.65 -18.30 -21.70
C ALA A 623 -16.81 -16.78 -21.88
N ASN A 624 -17.97 -16.24 -21.54
CA ASN A 624 -18.24 -14.80 -21.63
C ASN A 624 -17.92 -14.13 -20.30
N VAL A 625 -16.89 -13.27 -20.29
CA VAL A 625 -16.55 -12.40 -19.16
C VAL A 625 -17.27 -11.06 -19.32
N SER A 626 -18.04 -10.67 -18.31
CA SER A 626 -18.80 -9.41 -18.26
C SER A 626 -18.43 -8.63 -17.00
N ALA A 627 -18.14 -7.34 -17.14
CA ALA A 627 -17.76 -6.47 -16.05
C ALA A 627 -18.47 -5.11 -16.11
N ARG A 628 -18.93 -4.61 -14.97
CA ARG A 628 -19.37 -3.22 -14.81
C ARG A 628 -18.20 -2.41 -14.26
N VAL A 629 -17.69 -1.47 -15.04
CA VAL A 629 -16.53 -0.64 -14.71
C VAL A 629 -16.89 0.83 -14.89
N VAL A 630 -16.49 1.66 -13.93
CA VAL A 630 -16.62 3.13 -13.96
C VAL A 630 -15.25 3.79 -13.87
N TYR A 631 -15.16 5.05 -14.29
CA TYR A 631 -13.92 5.84 -14.34
C TYR A 631 -12.78 5.16 -15.12
N ALA A 632 -13.13 4.50 -16.22
CA ALA A 632 -12.18 3.83 -17.13
C ALA A 632 -12.42 4.29 -18.57
N ASP A 633 -11.37 4.81 -19.21
CA ASP A 633 -11.35 5.20 -20.62
C ASP A 633 -11.07 3.99 -21.54
N SER A 634 -10.46 2.93 -21.01
CA SER A 634 -10.29 1.65 -21.70
C SER A 634 -10.43 0.47 -20.74
N VAL A 635 -10.97 -0.65 -21.25
CA VAL A 635 -11.02 -1.93 -20.53
C VAL A 635 -10.66 -3.07 -21.48
N GLY A 636 -9.51 -3.70 -21.24
CA GLY A 636 -9.08 -4.92 -21.89
C GLY A 636 -9.54 -6.16 -21.12
N ILE A 637 -9.83 -7.24 -21.83
CA ILE A 637 -9.97 -8.58 -21.26
C ILE A 637 -8.89 -9.45 -21.91
N VAL A 638 -8.01 -10.02 -21.11
CA VAL A 638 -6.92 -10.92 -21.55
C VAL A 638 -7.05 -12.26 -20.85
N TYR A 639 -6.58 -13.32 -21.50
CA TYR A 639 -6.54 -14.67 -20.90
C TYR A 639 -5.24 -15.40 -21.25
N SER A 640 -4.93 -16.42 -20.46
CA SER A 640 -3.84 -17.38 -20.67
C SER A 640 -4.35 -18.79 -20.37
N ASN A 641 -3.75 -19.78 -21.02
CA ASN A 641 -3.95 -21.20 -20.75
C ASN A 641 -2.63 -21.96 -20.55
N ASP A 642 -1.55 -21.22 -20.26
CA ASP A 642 -0.17 -21.71 -20.11
C ASP A 642 0.56 -21.04 -18.93
N SER A 643 -0.20 -20.72 -17.88
CA SER A 643 0.27 -20.03 -16.66
C SER A 643 0.99 -18.70 -16.94
N TRP A 644 0.42 -17.90 -17.86
CA TRP A 644 0.93 -16.61 -18.34
C TRP A 644 2.29 -16.66 -19.05
N SER A 645 2.67 -17.83 -19.58
CA SER A 645 3.81 -17.95 -20.51
C SER A 645 3.52 -17.24 -21.84
N SER A 646 2.24 -17.20 -22.23
CA SER A 646 1.67 -16.33 -23.25
C SER A 646 0.31 -15.81 -22.78
N ASN A 647 -0.24 -14.83 -23.51
CA ASN A 647 -1.59 -14.34 -23.30
C ASN A 647 -2.24 -13.93 -24.63
N ALA A 648 -3.57 -13.86 -24.65
CA ALA A 648 -4.35 -13.42 -25.78
C ALA A 648 -5.41 -12.41 -25.33
N SER A 649 -5.53 -11.30 -26.07
CA SER A 649 -6.56 -10.29 -25.86
C SER A 649 -7.87 -10.68 -26.53
N VAL A 650 -8.97 -10.54 -25.80
CA VAL A 650 -10.33 -10.68 -26.31
C VAL A 650 -10.79 -9.35 -26.91
N THR A 651 -11.65 -9.38 -27.92
CA THR A 651 -12.33 -8.17 -28.41
C THR A 651 -13.36 -7.69 -27.39
N THR A 652 -13.00 -6.76 -26.52
CA THR A 652 -13.96 -6.13 -25.59
C THR A 652 -15.00 -5.32 -26.39
N THR A 653 -16.28 -5.55 -26.09
CA THR A 653 -17.40 -4.70 -26.51
C THR A 653 -18.00 -4.01 -25.28
N HIS A 654 -18.52 -2.80 -25.41
CA HIS A 654 -19.11 -2.08 -24.28
C HIS A 654 -20.45 -1.42 -24.61
N ALA A 655 -21.28 -1.23 -23.58
CA ALA A 655 -22.55 -0.53 -23.64
C ALA A 655 -22.78 0.24 -22.33
N GLY A 656 -22.44 1.54 -22.34
CA GLY A 656 -22.25 2.29 -21.09
C GLY A 656 -21.13 1.66 -20.25
N GLU A 657 -21.35 1.56 -18.94
CA GLU A 657 -20.39 1.01 -17.96
C GLU A 657 -20.15 -0.51 -18.08
N TRP A 658 -20.88 -1.23 -18.95
CA TRP A 658 -20.77 -2.69 -19.08
C TRP A 658 -19.85 -3.09 -20.23
N TYR A 659 -18.76 -3.79 -19.90
CA TYR A 659 -17.75 -4.32 -20.79
C TYR A 659 -17.87 -5.85 -20.87
N ASN A 660 -17.73 -6.42 -22.07
CA ASN A 660 -17.99 -7.84 -22.35
C ASN A 660 -16.97 -8.41 -23.34
N GLY A 661 -16.49 -9.63 -23.09
CA GLY A 661 -15.60 -10.35 -24.01
C GLY A 661 -15.78 -11.87 -23.92
N SER A 662 -15.79 -12.54 -25.08
CA SER A 662 -15.87 -14.00 -25.20
C SER A 662 -14.48 -14.62 -25.33
N ILE A 663 -14.04 -15.36 -24.31
CA ILE A 663 -12.89 -16.25 -24.39
C ILE A 663 -13.29 -17.46 -25.25
N PRO A 664 -12.46 -17.89 -26.22
CA PRO A 664 -12.80 -19.00 -27.11
C PRO A 664 -12.87 -20.35 -26.38
N MET A 665 -13.47 -21.33 -27.07
CA MET A 665 -13.48 -22.72 -26.65
C MET A 665 -12.06 -23.31 -26.60
N HIS A 666 -11.80 -24.19 -25.64
CA HIS A 666 -10.50 -24.81 -25.37
C HIS A 666 -10.66 -26.33 -25.12
N PRO A 667 -9.58 -27.14 -25.18
CA PRO A 667 -9.66 -28.57 -24.87
C PRO A 667 -10.02 -28.88 -23.41
N TYR A 668 -10.61 -30.05 -23.18
CA TYR A 668 -10.85 -30.63 -21.86
C TYR A 668 -9.61 -30.57 -20.94
N LEU A 669 -9.82 -30.31 -19.64
CA LEU A 669 -8.80 -30.10 -18.60
C LEU A 669 -7.82 -28.94 -18.86
N THR A 670 -8.02 -28.11 -19.88
CA THR A 670 -7.33 -26.81 -19.97
C THR A 670 -7.76 -25.94 -18.79
N GLN A 671 -6.81 -25.55 -17.93
CA GLN A 671 -7.02 -24.42 -17.03
C GLN A 671 -6.87 -23.12 -17.84
N VAL A 672 -7.81 -22.20 -17.67
CA VAL A 672 -7.79 -20.89 -18.30
C VAL A 672 -7.90 -19.83 -17.23
N ASP A 673 -6.87 -18.98 -17.15
CA ASP A 673 -6.81 -17.84 -16.26
C ASP A 673 -7.11 -16.57 -17.08
N TRP A 674 -7.88 -15.64 -16.53
CA TRP A 674 -8.24 -14.38 -17.21
C TRP A 674 -8.10 -13.17 -16.30
N ILE A 675 -7.84 -12.01 -16.91
CA ILE A 675 -7.69 -10.72 -16.25
C ILE A 675 -8.46 -9.66 -17.04
N ILE A 676 -9.33 -8.91 -16.34
CA ILE A 676 -9.84 -7.61 -16.78
C ILE A 676 -8.80 -6.56 -16.39
N ILE A 677 -8.38 -5.72 -17.34
CA ILE A 677 -7.46 -4.60 -17.11
C ILE A 677 -8.20 -3.31 -17.48
N ALA A 678 -8.47 -2.44 -16.50
CA ALA A 678 -9.13 -1.16 -16.71
C ALA A 678 -8.16 0.01 -16.51
N THR A 679 -8.19 1.00 -17.40
CA THR A 679 -7.30 2.18 -17.40
C THR A 679 -8.12 3.45 -17.59
N ASN A 680 -7.83 4.50 -16.84
CA ASN A 680 -8.17 5.88 -17.18
C ASN A 680 -7.05 6.50 -18.05
N SER A 681 -7.19 7.78 -18.37
CA SER A 681 -6.28 8.53 -19.26
C SER A 681 -4.99 9.02 -18.59
N SER A 682 -4.90 9.01 -17.25
CA SER A 682 -3.62 9.18 -16.54
C SER A 682 -2.74 7.92 -16.67
N GLY A 683 -3.37 6.75 -16.78
CA GLY A 683 -2.71 5.44 -16.82
C GLY A 683 -2.18 4.98 -15.47
N ILE A 684 -2.49 5.69 -14.38
CA ILE A 684 -2.06 5.35 -13.03
C ILE A 684 -2.76 4.07 -12.58
N ALA A 685 -1.96 3.14 -12.04
CA ALA A 685 -2.40 1.89 -11.40
C ALA A 685 -3.60 1.18 -12.10
N PRO A 686 -3.42 0.64 -13.32
CA PRO A 686 -4.47 -0.08 -14.04
C PRO A 686 -5.17 -1.13 -13.17
N LEU A 687 -6.48 -0.98 -12.97
CA LEU A 687 -7.24 -1.88 -12.11
C LEU A 687 -7.32 -3.25 -12.77
N THR A 688 -6.67 -4.24 -12.15
CA THR A 688 -6.72 -5.63 -12.57
C THR A 688 -7.69 -6.44 -11.71
N VAL A 689 -8.60 -7.17 -12.33
CA VAL A 689 -9.45 -8.17 -11.66
C VAL A 689 -9.34 -9.50 -12.40
N SER A 690 -8.92 -10.54 -11.70
CA SER A 690 -8.66 -11.86 -12.25
C SER A 690 -9.72 -12.90 -11.89
N GLY A 691 -9.77 -13.97 -12.68
CA GLY A 691 -10.48 -15.20 -12.39
C GLY A 691 -9.88 -16.37 -13.15
N GLN A 692 -10.35 -17.57 -12.86
CA GLN A 692 -9.87 -18.81 -13.49
C GLN A 692 -11.01 -19.81 -13.66
N TYR A 693 -10.91 -20.69 -14.65
CA TYR A 693 -11.79 -21.86 -14.80
C TYR A 693 -11.02 -23.06 -15.34
N MET A 694 -11.64 -24.23 -15.31
CA MET A 694 -11.13 -25.45 -15.93
C MET A 694 -12.18 -25.98 -16.90
N VAL A 695 -11.76 -26.33 -18.12
CA VAL A 695 -12.68 -26.81 -19.17
C VAL A 695 -13.20 -28.20 -18.84
N GLY A 696 -14.52 -28.33 -18.83
CA GLY A 696 -15.21 -29.60 -18.62
C GLY A 696 -15.58 -30.35 -19.90
N ASP A 697 -16.14 -31.54 -19.71
CA ASP A 697 -16.78 -32.35 -20.73
C ASP A 697 -17.96 -33.11 -20.09
N ASN A 698 -19.09 -33.13 -20.78
CA ASN A 698 -20.36 -33.72 -20.36
C ASN A 698 -21.05 -34.53 -21.48
N LEU A 699 -20.37 -34.79 -22.61
CA LEU A 699 -20.94 -35.45 -23.79
C LEU A 699 -20.26 -36.81 -24.04
N PRO A 700 -20.99 -37.94 -23.98
CA PRO A 700 -20.39 -39.25 -24.20
C PRO A 700 -19.96 -39.49 -25.66
N PRO A 701 -19.04 -40.44 -25.92
CA PRO A 701 -18.57 -40.74 -27.27
C PRO A 701 -19.69 -41.15 -28.23
N ALA A 702 -19.66 -40.62 -29.45
CA ALA A 702 -20.68 -40.92 -30.46
C ALA A 702 -20.43 -42.29 -31.10
N VAL A 703 -21.47 -43.15 -31.12
CA VAL A 703 -21.39 -44.53 -31.62
C VAL A 703 -22.08 -44.66 -32.98
N HIS A 704 -21.37 -45.23 -33.96
CA HIS A 704 -21.76 -45.24 -35.37
C HIS A 704 -21.46 -46.59 -36.04
N ASN A 705 -22.27 -46.95 -37.05
CA ASN A 705 -22.02 -48.06 -37.98
C ASN A 705 -21.62 -49.39 -37.32
N MET A 706 -22.30 -49.77 -36.23
CA MET A 706 -22.14 -51.08 -35.59
C MET A 706 -22.58 -52.20 -36.55
N GLN A 707 -21.69 -53.15 -36.83
CA GLN A 707 -21.87 -54.21 -37.83
C GLN A 707 -21.27 -55.55 -37.35
N ARG A 708 -21.57 -56.62 -38.08
CA ARG A 708 -20.93 -57.94 -37.90
C ARG A 708 -20.48 -58.54 -39.22
N ASN A 709 -19.38 -59.28 -39.23
CA ASN A 709 -18.81 -59.88 -40.45
C ASN A 709 -19.68 -61.00 -41.06
N ALA A 710 -20.53 -61.66 -40.26
CA ALA A 710 -21.32 -62.81 -40.67
C ALA A 710 -22.83 -62.60 -40.46
N THR A 711 -23.62 -62.79 -41.51
CA THR A 711 -25.10 -62.78 -41.44
C THR A 711 -25.68 -64.13 -40.97
N THR A 712 -24.97 -65.22 -41.22
CA THR A 712 -25.27 -66.59 -40.76
C THR A 712 -24.09 -67.08 -39.94
N VAL A 713 -24.35 -67.63 -38.75
CA VAL A 713 -23.33 -67.97 -37.74
C VAL A 713 -23.58 -69.39 -37.24
N TYR A 714 -22.55 -70.23 -37.20
CA TYR A 714 -22.60 -71.62 -36.72
C TYR A 714 -21.96 -71.77 -35.34
N SER A 715 -22.33 -72.84 -34.64
CA SER A 715 -21.80 -73.17 -33.31
C SER A 715 -20.30 -73.48 -33.39
N GLY A 716 -19.49 -72.69 -32.68
CA GLY A 716 -18.02 -72.70 -32.75
C GLY A 716 -17.39 -71.57 -33.57
N ASP A 717 -18.17 -70.79 -34.32
CA ASP A 717 -17.66 -69.63 -35.07
C ASP A 717 -17.19 -68.50 -34.15
N MET A 718 -16.27 -67.66 -34.64
CA MET A 718 -15.93 -66.36 -34.03
C MET A 718 -16.52 -65.25 -34.89
N VAL A 719 -17.57 -64.60 -34.40
CA VAL A 719 -18.22 -63.48 -35.10
C VAL A 719 -17.46 -62.20 -34.78
N GLU A 720 -17.00 -61.50 -35.81
CA GLU A 720 -16.34 -60.21 -35.63
C GLU A 720 -17.38 -59.11 -35.59
N ILE A 721 -17.41 -58.36 -34.49
CA ILE A 721 -18.25 -57.18 -34.30
C ILE A 721 -17.37 -55.95 -34.48
N THR A 722 -17.74 -55.08 -35.41
CA THR A 722 -17.04 -53.81 -35.69
C THR A 722 -17.96 -52.63 -35.39
N VAL A 723 -17.38 -51.53 -34.92
CA VAL A 723 -18.11 -50.29 -34.62
C VAL A 723 -17.19 -49.09 -34.80
N ASN A 724 -17.72 -47.98 -35.30
CA ASN A 724 -17.03 -46.69 -35.30
C ASN A 724 -17.43 -45.93 -34.03
N VAL A 725 -16.45 -45.48 -33.24
CA VAL A 725 -16.68 -44.62 -32.07
C VAL A 725 -15.84 -43.37 -32.23
N THR A 726 -16.46 -42.21 -32.12
CA THR A 726 -15.82 -40.92 -32.41
C THR A 726 -16.17 -39.87 -31.37
N GLU A 727 -15.22 -38.97 -31.13
CA GLU A 727 -15.33 -37.86 -30.19
C GLU A 727 -14.67 -36.62 -30.81
N PRO A 728 -15.11 -35.38 -30.52
CA PRO A 728 -14.43 -34.19 -31.01
C PRO A 728 -13.00 -34.06 -30.46
N ALA A 729 -12.06 -33.55 -31.26
CA ALA A 729 -10.64 -33.48 -30.90
C ALA A 729 -10.27 -32.53 -29.74
N MET A 730 -11.25 -31.91 -29.09
CA MET A 730 -11.11 -31.09 -27.88
C MET A 730 -11.84 -31.68 -26.67
N ALA A 731 -12.61 -32.75 -26.85
CA ALA A 731 -13.28 -33.48 -25.78
C ALA A 731 -12.28 -34.30 -24.96
N SER A 732 -12.77 -35.04 -23.96
CA SER A 732 -11.92 -35.76 -23.00
C SER A 732 -11.20 -36.99 -23.59
N GLY A 733 -11.76 -37.61 -24.61
CA GLY A 733 -11.20 -38.70 -25.39
C GLY A 733 -11.64 -40.08 -24.92
N ILE A 734 -11.82 -40.98 -25.89
CA ILE A 734 -12.40 -42.32 -25.66
C ILE A 734 -11.50 -43.15 -24.74
N SER A 735 -12.00 -43.43 -23.53
CA SER A 735 -11.33 -44.17 -22.46
C SER A 735 -11.56 -45.68 -22.57
N SER A 736 -12.79 -46.10 -22.93
CA SER A 736 -13.11 -47.53 -23.08
C SER A 736 -14.23 -47.78 -24.10
N VAL A 737 -14.13 -48.91 -24.81
CA VAL A 737 -15.15 -49.45 -25.70
C VAL A 737 -15.30 -50.94 -25.42
N LEU A 738 -16.46 -51.36 -24.91
CA LEU A 738 -16.75 -52.74 -24.52
C LEU A 738 -17.90 -53.33 -25.35
N LEU A 739 -17.72 -54.56 -25.83
CA LEU A 739 -18.76 -55.38 -26.41
C LEU A 739 -19.58 -56.06 -25.31
N GLU A 740 -20.75 -55.51 -25.08
CA GLU A 740 -21.91 -56.08 -24.38
C GLU A 740 -22.46 -57.35 -25.03
N TYR A 741 -22.53 -58.52 -24.40
CA TYR A 741 -23.29 -59.65 -24.99
C TYR A 741 -24.00 -60.58 -23.99
N SER A 742 -25.14 -61.13 -24.42
CA SER A 742 -26.03 -62.00 -23.63
C SER A 742 -26.60 -63.15 -24.46
N THR A 743 -26.81 -64.29 -23.81
CA THR A 743 -27.46 -65.51 -24.35
C THR A 743 -28.84 -65.78 -23.74
N ASP A 744 -29.31 -64.92 -22.82
CA ASP A 744 -30.48 -65.14 -21.97
C ASP A 744 -31.43 -63.91 -21.91
N ASN A 745 -31.45 -63.12 -22.99
CA ASN A 745 -32.22 -61.88 -23.13
C ASN A 745 -31.87 -60.80 -22.09
N TRP A 746 -30.57 -60.62 -21.83
CA TRP A 746 -30.02 -59.64 -20.88
C TRP A 746 -30.38 -59.91 -19.40
N THR A 747 -30.68 -61.16 -19.05
CA THR A 747 -30.80 -61.59 -17.64
C THR A 747 -29.42 -61.65 -17.00
N THR A 748 -28.42 -62.11 -17.76
CA THR A 748 -26.99 -61.95 -17.52
C THR A 748 -26.31 -61.43 -18.79
N TYR A 749 -25.11 -60.87 -18.65
CA TYR A 749 -24.28 -60.46 -19.78
C TYR A 749 -22.80 -60.66 -19.46
N ASN A 750 -22.00 -60.75 -20.51
CA ASN A 750 -20.54 -60.77 -20.47
C ASN A 750 -20.03 -59.54 -21.22
N GLN A 751 -18.82 -59.10 -20.89
CA GLN A 751 -18.14 -57.97 -21.54
C GLN A 751 -16.85 -58.46 -22.22
N ALA A 752 -16.50 -57.87 -23.36
CA ALA A 752 -15.19 -58.02 -23.99
C ALA A 752 -14.66 -56.66 -24.47
N THR A 753 -13.40 -56.33 -24.19
CA THR A 753 -12.79 -55.08 -24.66
C THR A 753 -12.64 -55.10 -26.18
N MET A 754 -13.08 -54.02 -26.85
CA MET A 754 -12.89 -53.86 -28.29
C MET A 754 -11.53 -53.21 -28.57
N SER A 755 -10.78 -53.74 -29.54
CA SER A 755 -9.49 -53.21 -29.99
C SER A 755 -9.66 -52.29 -31.18
N LEU A 756 -9.01 -51.12 -31.17
CA LEU A 756 -9.04 -50.18 -32.30
C LEU A 756 -8.05 -50.61 -33.39
N ASP A 757 -8.55 -50.93 -34.58
CA ASP A 757 -7.77 -51.15 -35.80
C ASP A 757 -8.34 -50.30 -36.94
N SER A 758 -7.46 -49.60 -37.66
CA SER A 758 -7.79 -48.92 -38.93
C SER A 758 -8.99 -47.95 -38.87
N GLY A 759 -9.30 -47.41 -37.68
CA GLY A 759 -10.42 -46.50 -37.43
C GLY A 759 -11.72 -47.15 -36.96
N LEU A 760 -11.73 -48.46 -36.70
CA LEU A 760 -12.88 -49.19 -36.15
C LEU A 760 -12.48 -49.96 -34.88
N TYR A 761 -13.34 -49.89 -33.86
CA TYR A 761 -13.25 -50.76 -32.69
C TYR A 761 -13.83 -52.13 -33.03
N THR A 762 -13.07 -53.18 -32.74
CA THR A 762 -13.33 -54.55 -33.17
C THR A 762 -13.22 -55.54 -32.01
N ALA A 763 -14.17 -56.47 -31.88
CA ALA A 763 -14.09 -57.58 -30.94
C ALA A 763 -14.66 -58.88 -31.55
N LEU A 764 -14.14 -60.02 -31.08
CA LEU A 764 -14.60 -61.34 -31.48
C LEU A 764 -15.58 -61.91 -30.45
N LEU A 765 -16.77 -62.30 -30.92
CA LEU A 765 -17.85 -62.88 -30.16
C LEU A 765 -17.98 -64.38 -30.49
N TYR A 766 -17.70 -65.24 -29.53
CA TYR A 766 -17.76 -66.70 -29.73
C TYR A 766 -19.20 -67.19 -29.83
N ALA A 767 -19.53 -67.85 -30.94
CA ALA A 767 -20.84 -68.44 -31.16
C ALA A 767 -21.01 -69.72 -30.32
N HIS A 768 -21.86 -69.64 -29.30
CA HIS A 768 -22.14 -70.72 -28.35
C HIS A 768 -22.95 -71.89 -28.98
N VAL A 769 -23.80 -72.56 -28.22
CA VAL A 769 -24.54 -73.75 -28.68
C VAL A 769 -25.60 -73.36 -29.72
N ALA A 770 -25.74 -74.18 -30.77
CA ALA A 770 -26.78 -74.00 -31.79
C ALA A 770 -28.19 -73.91 -31.17
N GLY A 771 -29.03 -73.02 -31.72
CA GLY A 771 -30.38 -72.72 -31.23
C GLY A 771 -30.45 -71.56 -30.22
N ILE A 772 -29.32 -71.07 -29.70
CA ILE A 772 -29.29 -69.87 -28.84
C ILE A 772 -29.40 -68.60 -29.71
N ASN A 773 -30.24 -67.66 -29.28
CA ASN A 773 -30.21 -66.27 -29.78
C ASN A 773 -29.20 -65.46 -28.97
N MET A 774 -28.16 -64.96 -29.62
CA MET A 774 -27.14 -64.12 -29.01
C MET A 774 -27.46 -62.65 -29.31
N SER A 775 -27.66 -61.86 -28.24
CA SER A 775 -27.89 -60.41 -28.31
C SER A 775 -26.63 -59.68 -27.90
N TYR A 776 -26.29 -58.58 -28.58
CA TYR A 776 -25.08 -57.80 -28.30
C TYR A 776 -25.30 -56.29 -28.50
N ARG A 777 -24.54 -55.47 -27.77
CA ARG A 777 -24.53 -54.00 -27.79
C ARG A 777 -23.12 -53.50 -27.50
N VAL A 778 -22.78 -52.27 -27.87
CA VAL A 778 -21.51 -51.64 -27.49
C VAL A 778 -21.77 -50.64 -26.36
N TRP A 779 -20.90 -50.61 -25.35
CA TRP A 779 -20.82 -49.55 -24.35
C TRP A 779 -19.54 -48.74 -24.56
N THR A 780 -19.64 -47.42 -24.50
CA THR A 780 -18.51 -46.49 -24.68
C THR A 780 -18.42 -45.53 -23.51
N LEU A 781 -17.19 -45.21 -23.11
CA LEU A 781 -16.85 -44.33 -21.98
C LEU A 781 -15.72 -43.39 -22.43
N ASP A 782 -15.85 -42.09 -22.16
CA ASP A 782 -14.80 -41.09 -22.34
C ASP A 782 -13.90 -40.93 -21.08
N ALA A 783 -12.91 -40.05 -21.13
CA ALA A 783 -12.00 -39.81 -19.99
C ALA A 783 -12.59 -38.90 -18.90
N ALA A 784 -13.66 -38.15 -19.19
CA ALA A 784 -14.43 -37.39 -18.20
C ALA A 784 -15.40 -38.26 -17.39
N GLY A 785 -15.74 -39.44 -17.90
CA GLY A 785 -16.62 -40.43 -17.29
C GLY A 785 -18.04 -40.47 -17.85
N ASN A 786 -18.35 -39.74 -18.93
CA ASN A 786 -19.65 -39.88 -19.60
C ASN A 786 -19.66 -41.17 -20.42
N SER A 787 -20.83 -41.81 -20.51
CA SER A 787 -20.97 -43.06 -21.26
C SER A 787 -22.31 -43.22 -21.96
N VAL A 788 -22.33 -44.05 -23.01
CA VAL A 788 -23.53 -44.37 -23.78
C VAL A 788 -23.51 -45.82 -24.24
N TYR A 789 -24.70 -46.36 -24.54
CA TYR A 789 -24.85 -47.68 -25.16
C TYR A 789 -25.34 -47.51 -26.60
N SER A 790 -24.86 -48.38 -27.49
CA SER A 790 -25.45 -48.56 -28.82
C SER A 790 -26.86 -49.17 -28.72
N THR A 791 -27.61 -49.08 -29.83
CA THR A 791 -28.70 -50.03 -30.08
C THR A 791 -28.17 -51.46 -30.08
N SER A 792 -28.94 -52.40 -29.52
CA SER A 792 -28.61 -53.84 -29.54
C SER A 792 -29.00 -54.52 -30.85
N ASP A 793 -28.17 -55.44 -31.32
CA ASP A 793 -28.41 -56.35 -32.46
C ASP A 793 -28.38 -57.81 -31.97
N SER A 794 -28.81 -58.79 -32.77
CA SER A 794 -28.78 -60.21 -32.41
C SER A 794 -28.71 -61.18 -33.61
N PHE A 795 -28.32 -62.43 -33.33
CA PHE A 795 -28.36 -63.55 -34.29
C PHE A 795 -28.63 -64.90 -33.59
N VAL A 796 -29.20 -65.85 -34.33
CA VAL A 796 -29.43 -67.23 -33.87
C VAL A 796 -28.33 -68.16 -34.39
N VAL A 797 -27.63 -68.83 -33.48
CA VAL A 797 -26.53 -69.74 -33.80
C VAL A 797 -27.04 -71.04 -34.45
N GLN A 798 -26.42 -71.48 -35.54
CA GLN A 798 -26.78 -72.64 -36.35
C GLN A 798 -25.90 -73.88 -36.04
N SER A 799 -26.31 -75.07 -36.48
CA SER A 799 -25.54 -76.30 -36.31
C SER A 799 -24.54 -76.52 -37.44
N SER A 800 -23.26 -76.73 -37.12
CA SER A 800 -22.22 -77.14 -38.08
C SER A 800 -22.36 -78.62 -38.49
N THR A 801 -21.91 -78.98 -39.69
CA THR A 801 -22.07 -80.34 -40.25
C THR A 801 -20.76 -80.90 -40.83
N THR A 802 -20.32 -82.05 -40.31
CA THR A 802 -19.14 -82.79 -40.79
C THR A 802 -19.36 -84.29 -40.62
N THR A 803 -19.12 -85.09 -41.68
CA THR A 803 -19.24 -86.56 -41.65
C THR A 803 -18.21 -87.19 -42.59
N THR A 804 -17.59 -88.30 -42.18
CA THR A 804 -16.60 -89.05 -42.98
C THR A 804 -17.11 -90.47 -43.28
N THR A 805 -16.76 -91.01 -44.44
CA THR A 805 -17.49 -92.08 -45.15
C THR A 805 -16.68 -93.38 -45.29
N THR A 806 -17.37 -94.52 -45.50
CA THR A 806 -16.77 -95.73 -46.10
C THR A 806 -17.69 -96.35 -47.16
N THR A 807 -17.08 -96.93 -48.20
CA THR A 807 -17.66 -97.58 -49.39
C THR A 807 -18.31 -98.96 -49.10
N THR A 808 -18.92 -99.73 -50.02
CA THR A 808 -18.74 -99.99 -51.48
C THR A 808 -20.05 -100.66 -52.02
N THR A 809 -20.43 -100.83 -53.30
CA THR A 809 -19.80 -100.69 -54.65
C THR A 809 -20.89 -100.51 -55.73
N SER A 810 -20.63 -99.72 -56.79
CA SER A 810 -20.97 -100.08 -58.20
C SER A 810 -20.21 -99.21 -59.21
N THR A 811 -20.23 -99.55 -60.49
CA THR A 811 -19.42 -98.98 -61.59
C THR A 811 -20.16 -97.87 -62.39
N THR A 812 -19.61 -97.09 -63.34
CA THR A 812 -18.43 -97.25 -64.23
C THR A 812 -17.99 -95.92 -64.90
N THR A 813 -16.67 -95.69 -65.17
CA THR A 813 -16.05 -94.90 -66.30
C THR A 813 -16.34 -93.37 -66.49
N THR A 814 -15.42 -92.46 -66.91
CA THR A 814 -13.97 -92.48 -67.30
C THR A 814 -13.30 -91.07 -67.20
N THR A 815 -11.97 -90.99 -66.98
CA THR A 815 -10.92 -90.00 -67.43
C THR A 815 -11.23 -88.49 -67.64
N THR A 816 -10.42 -87.47 -67.29
CA THR A 816 -9.13 -87.22 -66.55
C THR A 816 -8.98 -85.66 -66.42
N THR A 817 -7.93 -84.88 -66.06
CA THR A 817 -6.46 -84.87 -65.69
C THR A 817 -6.18 -83.44 -65.13
N SER A 818 -5.10 -82.99 -64.45
CA SER A 818 -3.87 -83.52 -63.80
C SER A 818 -3.13 -82.36 -63.05
N THR A 819 -1.93 -82.61 -62.49
CA THR A 819 -0.78 -81.67 -62.27
C THR A 819 -0.98 -80.39 -61.40
N THR A 820 -0.45 -80.17 -60.15
CA THR A 820 0.91 -80.23 -59.52
C THR A 820 1.73 -78.90 -59.60
N THR A 821 2.50 -78.37 -58.61
CA THR A 821 2.89 -78.76 -57.20
C THR A 821 3.66 -77.62 -56.47
N THR A 822 3.82 -77.72 -55.12
CA THR A 822 4.90 -77.16 -54.22
C THR A 822 5.08 -75.62 -54.05
N GLY A 823 5.67 -75.07 -52.95
CA GLY A 823 6.12 -75.64 -51.65
C GLY A 823 7.19 -74.78 -50.90
N THR A 824 7.55 -75.12 -49.63
CA THR A 824 8.76 -74.68 -48.82
C THR A 824 8.91 -73.18 -48.43
N SER A 825 9.71 -72.70 -47.44
CA SER A 825 10.75 -73.27 -46.52
C SER A 825 10.94 -72.55 -45.14
N THR A 826 11.21 -73.37 -44.13
CA THR A 826 11.96 -73.27 -42.82
C THR A 826 12.96 -72.13 -42.42
N THR A 827 13.05 -71.85 -41.09
CA THR A 827 14.24 -71.47 -40.22
C THR A 827 14.99 -70.13 -40.51
N THR A 828 15.73 -69.40 -39.64
CA THR A 828 16.17 -69.36 -38.19
C THR A 828 16.75 -67.94 -37.90
N GLY A 829 17.17 -67.45 -36.70
CA GLY A 829 17.24 -67.97 -35.31
C GLY A 829 18.31 -67.23 -34.43
N THR A 830 18.01 -66.98 -33.13
CA THR A 830 18.88 -66.53 -31.98
C THR A 830 19.99 -65.45 -32.13
N THR A 831 19.96 -64.42 -31.27
CA THR A 831 21.02 -64.11 -30.24
C THR A 831 20.66 -62.89 -29.35
N THR A 832 20.88 -62.99 -28.04
CA THR A 832 21.07 -61.87 -27.09
C THR A 832 22.58 -61.54 -26.97
N PRO A 833 23.02 -60.32 -26.57
CA PRO A 833 23.07 -59.98 -25.13
C PRO A 833 22.98 -58.48 -24.72
N THR A 834 22.81 -58.27 -23.40
CA THR A 834 23.28 -57.13 -22.58
C THR A 834 22.94 -55.66 -22.95
N GLY A 835 22.16 -55.02 -22.06
CA GLY A 835 22.07 -53.57 -21.88
C GLY A 835 21.31 -53.24 -20.58
N THR A 836 21.93 -52.51 -19.63
CA THR A 836 21.42 -52.33 -18.26
C THR A 836 20.72 -50.99 -18.03
N LEU A 837 19.55 -51.00 -17.40
CA LEU A 837 18.98 -49.87 -16.65
C LEU A 837 18.29 -50.39 -15.34
N PRO A 838 18.12 -49.55 -14.30
CA PRO A 838 17.89 -50.02 -12.92
C PRO A 838 16.42 -50.08 -12.45
N ASP A 839 16.24 -50.53 -11.21
CA ASP A 839 14.98 -50.74 -10.47
C ASP A 839 13.93 -49.61 -10.51
N ILE A 840 12.66 -50.02 -10.53
CA ILE A 840 11.52 -49.24 -10.03
C ILE A 840 10.80 -50.07 -8.96
N SER A 841 11.11 -49.79 -7.69
CA SER A 841 10.56 -50.48 -6.52
C SER A 841 10.20 -49.49 -5.40
N LEU A 842 9.22 -48.59 -5.62
CA LEU A 842 8.74 -47.66 -4.57
C LEU A 842 7.25 -47.27 -4.64
N TYR A 843 6.36 -48.25 -4.84
CA TYR A 843 4.90 -48.04 -4.65
C TYR A 843 4.51 -48.05 -3.17
N LEU A 844 4.91 -47.05 -2.37
CA LEU A 844 4.37 -46.74 -1.02
C LEU A 844 5.00 -45.47 -0.40
N ALA A 845 4.54 -44.26 -0.77
CA ALA A 845 4.87 -43.02 -0.01
C ALA A 845 4.04 -41.74 -0.31
N ILE A 846 3.23 -41.66 -1.38
CA ILE A 846 2.61 -40.38 -1.83
C ILE A 846 1.07 -40.37 -1.63
N GLY A 847 0.60 -40.83 -0.46
CA GLY A 847 -0.84 -40.93 -0.13
C GLY A 847 -1.32 -40.08 1.05
N PHE A 848 -0.43 -39.39 1.77
CA PHE A 848 -0.74 -38.78 3.07
C PHE A 848 -0.55 -37.26 3.18
N ALA A 849 0.00 -36.59 2.17
CA ALA A 849 0.28 -35.15 2.23
C ALA A 849 -0.97 -34.26 2.00
N VAL A 850 -1.88 -34.69 1.12
CA VAL A 850 -3.01 -33.84 0.64
C VAL A 850 -4.09 -33.62 1.72
N VAL A 851 -4.30 -34.59 2.61
CA VAL A 851 -5.38 -34.55 3.62
C VAL A 851 -5.08 -33.58 4.77
N MET A 852 -3.80 -33.33 5.09
CA MET A 852 -3.41 -32.40 6.16
C MET A 852 -3.74 -30.92 5.84
N VAL A 853 -3.54 -30.50 4.58
CA VAL A 853 -3.66 -29.08 4.18
C VAL A 853 -5.11 -28.58 4.29
N ILE A 854 -6.07 -29.42 3.88
CA ILE A 854 -7.51 -29.09 3.89
C ILE A 854 -8.03 -28.92 5.34
N ALA A 855 -7.50 -29.67 6.30
CA ALA A 855 -7.89 -29.58 7.71
C ALA A 855 -7.48 -28.24 8.38
N VAL A 856 -6.32 -27.69 8.00
CA VAL A 856 -5.85 -26.40 8.54
C VAL A 856 -6.70 -25.23 8.04
N ILE A 857 -7.03 -25.21 6.75
CA ILE A 857 -7.82 -24.13 6.13
C ILE A 857 -9.23 -24.02 6.75
N LEU A 858 -9.87 -25.15 7.06
CA LEU A 858 -11.18 -25.18 7.73
C LEU A 858 -11.12 -24.81 9.22
N SER A 859 -9.94 -24.86 9.85
CA SER A 859 -9.76 -24.50 11.26
C SER A 859 -9.68 -22.99 11.49
N VAL A 860 -9.11 -22.24 10.55
CA VAL A 860 -8.92 -20.77 10.69
C VAL A 860 -10.24 -20.00 10.57
N ARG A 861 -11.17 -20.45 9.70
CA ARG A 861 -12.47 -19.78 9.47
C ARG A 861 -13.44 -19.77 10.66
N LYS A 862 -13.10 -20.36 11.81
CA LYS A 862 -13.97 -20.45 13.01
C LYS A 862 -13.54 -19.59 14.20
N ARG A 863 -12.59 -18.65 14.02
CA ARG A 863 -12.12 -17.70 15.05
C ARG A 863 -12.35 -16.21 14.73
N ARG A 864 -13.33 -15.89 13.87
CA ARG A 864 -13.90 -14.54 13.77
C ARG A 864 -15.43 -14.59 13.92
N ARG A 865 -15.88 -14.38 15.16
CA ARG A 865 -17.23 -13.99 15.60
C ARG A 865 -17.05 -13.19 16.89
#